data_AF-A0A5N6PE38-F1
#
_entry.id   AF-A0A5N6PE38-F1
#
_cell.length_a   1.000
_cell.length_b   1.000
_cell.length_c   1.000
_cell.angle_alpha   90.00
_cell.angle_beta   90.00
_cell.angle_gamma   90.00
#
_symmetry.space_group_name_H-M   'P 1'
#
loop_
_entity.id
_entity.type
_entity.pdbx_description
1 polymer ?
#
loop_
_entity_poly.entity_id
_entity_poly.type
_entity_poly.pdbx_seq_one_letter_code
_entity_poly.pdbx_strand_id
1 'polypeptide(L)'
;MRNPKRHSLFCFLLLGYAIHAILAADYIPADDILLNCGANGQLTDDDGRQWTSDVGSKFLVPGASSIASDATIQKPSVPTVPYMTARIFRSAFTYSFPVAPGRKFVRLYFYPAVYANNLNVSKGVFSVVSGSYTLLKNFSAYETTNNLNFDYISKEYSINVDSGSVNLTFTPDPGTPDSYAFVNGIEIVSHPDIYSSNGNAMIVGTGTSFNINNDTVLENVYRLNVGGQAISPSGDTGLFRSWNGDTPYIFGAATGVSVATDSNITISYPSGMPDYVAPVDVYKTARSMGPNLEINAGYNLSWYFDVDTGFSYLVRLHFCEVAPYITKINQRVFEIFINNQTAETEADVIAWATKSDVPVIKDYVVFLALGAPRQDLWLALHPNTATKPQYLDAILNGVEIFKINTSDGNLAGTLPSPAPVQPIIDPNRGLPRKSSKSNKSGVIGGGVGGGIAAVLIVGLLVCFLTRKSKQRKDPSSSDGPSGWLPLSLYGNSHSSGSTAKTNTTGSYASSLPSNLCRHFSLADWAQHCHKKGILDQIIDPFLKGKISPECFKKVAETAVKCVADQGIERPSMGDVLWNLEFALQLQESAEESGSKGLSDLEAGVYDEVPLKGKADGGDYDGNVTDSRSTGMSMSIGGRSLASEDSDGLTPSAVFSQIMNPKGR
;
A
#
# COMPACT_ATOMS: atom_id res chain seq x y z
N MET A 1 -51.23 38.19 21.90
CA MET A 1 -49.92 38.87 21.84
C MET A 1 -48.88 37.87 21.34
N ARG A 2 -48.12 38.14 20.27
CA ARG A 2 -46.96 37.30 19.88
C ARG A 2 -45.75 37.74 20.73
N ASN A 3 -45.06 36.79 21.37
CA ASN A 3 -43.93 37.09 22.26
C ASN A 3 -42.67 37.45 21.43
N PRO A 4 -42.18 38.70 21.47
CA PRO A 4 -41.13 39.17 20.56
C PRO A 4 -39.79 38.45 20.77
N LYS A 5 -39.50 37.98 22.00
CA LYS A 5 -38.28 37.21 22.31
C LYS A 5 -38.15 35.94 21.46
N ARG A 6 -39.27 35.34 21.03
CA ARG A 6 -39.29 34.10 20.23
C ARG A 6 -38.93 34.33 18.76
N HIS A 7 -39.15 35.54 18.21
CA HIS A 7 -38.71 35.88 16.85
C HIS A 7 -37.21 36.25 16.84
N SER A 8 -36.74 37.04 17.81
CA SER A 8 -35.32 37.36 17.94
C SER A 8 -34.45 36.10 18.07
N LEU A 9 -34.85 35.13 18.92
CA LEU A 9 -34.12 33.86 19.06
C LEU A 9 -34.09 33.05 17.74
N PHE A 10 -35.18 33.06 16.97
CA PHE A 10 -35.24 32.38 15.68
C PHE A 10 -34.35 33.05 14.62
N CYS A 11 -34.28 34.39 14.62
CA CYS A 11 -33.34 35.13 13.78
C CYS A 11 -31.88 34.87 14.17
N PHE A 12 -31.55 34.78 15.47
CA PHE A 12 -30.19 34.41 15.90
C PHE A 12 -29.83 32.97 15.55
N LEU A 13 -30.78 32.02 15.62
CA LEU A 13 -30.57 30.65 15.16
C LEU A 13 -30.37 30.58 13.64
N LEU A 14 -31.17 31.30 12.85
CA LEU A 14 -30.98 31.38 11.39
C LEU A 14 -29.67 32.06 11.01
N LEU A 15 -29.27 33.13 11.71
CA LEU A 15 -27.98 33.80 11.48
C LEU A 15 -26.81 32.89 11.87
N GLY A 16 -26.90 32.18 13.00
CA GLY A 16 -25.92 31.18 13.40
C GLY A 16 -25.81 30.02 12.39
N TYR A 17 -26.94 29.56 11.84
CA TYR A 17 -26.97 28.52 10.81
C TYR A 17 -26.39 29.01 9.47
N ALA A 18 -26.68 30.25 9.08
CA ALA A 18 -26.08 30.89 7.91
C ALA A 18 -24.56 31.08 8.07
N ILE A 19 -24.09 31.43 9.28
CA ILE A 19 -22.65 31.51 9.58
C ILE A 19 -21.99 30.13 9.53
N HIS A 20 -22.63 29.08 10.07
CA HIS A 20 -22.10 27.70 9.94
C HIS A 20 -22.09 27.22 8.48
N ALA A 21 -23.10 27.56 7.68
CA ALA A 21 -23.15 27.23 6.25
C ALA A 21 -22.12 27.98 5.38
N ILE A 22 -21.44 29.00 5.94
CA ILE A 22 -20.32 29.72 5.31
C ILE A 22 -18.96 29.20 5.83
N LEU A 23 -18.95 28.40 6.92
CA LEU A 23 -17.76 27.85 7.59
C LEU A 23 -17.58 26.34 7.37
N ALA A 24 -18.27 25.77 6.39
CA ALA A 24 -18.21 24.35 6.01
C ALA A 24 -18.68 24.20 4.55
N ALA A 25 -18.05 24.94 3.64
CA ALA A 25 -18.36 24.94 2.21
C ALA A 25 -17.05 24.83 1.42
N ASP A 26 -16.99 23.88 0.50
CA ASP A 26 -15.82 23.63 -0.34
C ASP A 26 -15.36 24.88 -1.09
N TYR A 27 -14.06 24.96 -1.39
CA TYR A 27 -13.51 26.11 -2.08
C TYR A 27 -14.11 26.26 -3.47
N ILE A 28 -14.73 27.40 -3.76
CA ILE A 28 -15.29 27.69 -5.08
C ILE A 28 -14.21 28.38 -5.93
N PRO A 29 -13.66 27.72 -6.97
CA PRO A 29 -12.64 28.32 -7.82
C PRO A 29 -13.20 29.48 -8.67
N ALA A 30 -12.41 30.55 -8.78
CA ALA A 30 -12.76 31.73 -9.58
C ALA A 30 -12.74 31.46 -11.10
N ASP A 31 -11.93 30.47 -11.51
CA ASP A 31 -11.83 29.95 -12.87
C ASP A 31 -11.87 28.42 -12.75
N ASP A 32 -12.80 27.79 -13.46
CA ASP A 32 -12.89 26.34 -13.62
C ASP A 32 -13.14 26.06 -15.10
N ILE A 33 -12.16 25.44 -15.76
CA ILE A 33 -12.14 25.25 -17.21
C ILE A 33 -11.69 23.82 -17.50
N LEU A 34 -12.65 22.91 -17.71
CA LEU A 34 -12.40 21.55 -18.21
C LEU A 34 -12.56 21.53 -19.74
N LEU A 35 -11.45 21.34 -20.46
CA LEU A 35 -11.38 21.37 -21.92
C LEU A 35 -10.97 20.00 -22.48
N ASN A 36 -11.91 19.30 -23.11
CA ASN A 36 -11.66 18.03 -23.80
C ASN A 36 -11.25 18.31 -25.26
N CYS A 37 -10.05 17.88 -25.62
CA CYS A 37 -9.35 18.31 -26.82
C CYS A 37 -9.66 17.38 -28.00
N GLY A 38 -10.14 17.95 -29.10
CA GLY A 38 -10.57 17.21 -30.29
C GLY A 38 -11.97 16.59 -30.21
N ALA A 39 -12.60 16.56 -29.03
CA ALA A 39 -13.97 16.08 -28.85
C ALA A 39 -15.01 16.93 -29.58
N ASN A 40 -16.22 16.40 -29.78
CA ASN A 40 -17.36 17.14 -30.35
C ASN A 40 -18.42 17.40 -29.26
N GLY A 41 -18.74 18.67 -29.00
CA GLY A 41 -19.78 19.06 -28.04
C GLY A 41 -19.31 19.09 -26.58
N GLN A 42 -20.20 18.76 -25.65
CA GLN A 42 -19.95 18.74 -24.21
C GLN A 42 -20.21 17.34 -23.68
N LEU A 43 -19.32 16.82 -22.85
CA LEU A 43 -19.36 15.47 -22.30
C LEU A 43 -19.17 15.52 -20.78
N THR A 44 -19.46 14.42 -20.09
CA THR A 44 -19.25 14.28 -18.64
C THR A 44 -18.25 13.15 -18.40
N ASP A 45 -17.32 13.31 -17.46
CA ASP A 45 -16.42 12.24 -17.04
C ASP A 45 -17.07 11.29 -16.00
N ASP A 46 -16.38 10.19 -15.70
CA ASP A 46 -16.86 9.16 -14.76
C ASP A 46 -16.94 9.66 -13.30
N ASP A 47 -16.40 10.86 -13.02
CA ASP A 47 -16.44 11.59 -11.74
C ASP A 47 -17.53 12.69 -11.75
N GLY A 48 -18.39 12.71 -12.78
CA GLY A 48 -19.54 13.61 -12.90
C GLY A 48 -19.23 15.02 -13.38
N ARG A 49 -17.97 15.34 -13.73
CA ARG A 49 -17.51 16.68 -14.09
C ARG A 49 -17.72 16.93 -15.57
N GLN A 50 -18.13 18.15 -15.94
CA GLN A 50 -18.54 18.48 -17.31
C GLN A 50 -17.39 19.09 -18.12
N TRP A 51 -16.97 18.40 -19.16
CA TRP A 51 -15.89 18.79 -20.07
C TRP A 51 -16.45 19.41 -21.35
N THR A 52 -15.89 20.57 -21.73
CA THR A 52 -16.26 21.30 -22.95
C THR A 52 -15.30 20.99 -24.09
N SER A 53 -15.80 20.86 -25.33
CA SER A 53 -14.94 20.69 -26.51
C SER A 53 -14.10 21.93 -26.79
N ASP A 54 -12.86 21.70 -27.23
CA ASP A 54 -12.00 22.75 -27.76
C ASP A 54 -12.35 23.19 -29.20
N VAL A 55 -13.12 22.41 -29.94
CA VAL A 55 -13.45 22.64 -31.37
C VAL A 55 -14.32 23.88 -31.50
N GLY A 56 -13.75 24.95 -32.06
CA GLY A 56 -14.41 26.25 -32.17
C GLY A 56 -14.46 27.05 -30.86
N SER A 57 -13.77 26.59 -29.81
CA SER A 57 -13.65 27.33 -28.55
C SER A 57 -12.78 28.58 -28.69
N LYS A 58 -13.02 29.57 -27.82
CA LYS A 58 -12.27 30.84 -27.76
C LYS A 58 -10.80 30.71 -27.34
N PHE A 59 -10.35 29.50 -26.96
CA PHE A 59 -9.04 29.26 -26.36
C PHE A 59 -7.94 28.96 -27.39
N LEU A 60 -8.29 28.61 -28.62
CA LEU A 60 -7.32 28.31 -29.69
C LEU A 60 -6.80 29.62 -30.28
N VAL A 61 -5.48 29.83 -30.27
CA VAL A 61 -4.87 31.00 -30.94
C VAL A 61 -4.90 30.77 -32.47
N PRO A 62 -5.52 31.67 -33.26
CA PRO A 62 -5.57 31.50 -34.72
C PRO A 62 -4.19 31.58 -35.38
N GLY A 63 -3.88 30.62 -36.25
CA GLY A 63 -2.70 30.68 -37.14
C GLY A 63 -1.98 29.34 -37.35
N ALA A 64 -2.06 28.40 -36.40
CA ALA A 64 -1.40 27.11 -36.49
C ALA A 64 -2.36 25.96 -36.84
N SER A 65 -1.94 25.10 -37.76
CA SER A 65 -2.70 23.91 -38.18
C SER A 65 -2.74 22.85 -37.07
N SER A 66 -3.93 22.35 -36.77
CA SER A 66 -4.14 21.24 -35.82
C SER A 66 -5.18 20.25 -36.32
N ILE A 67 -5.11 19.01 -35.84
CA ILE A 67 -6.02 17.92 -36.20
C ILE A 67 -6.74 17.46 -34.93
N ALA A 68 -8.06 17.36 -34.97
CA ALA A 68 -8.86 16.65 -33.97
C ALA A 68 -9.00 15.17 -34.35
N SER A 69 -8.90 14.25 -33.39
CA SER A 69 -9.02 12.81 -33.64
C SER A 69 -9.52 12.06 -32.41
N ASP A 70 -10.37 11.07 -32.63
CA ASP A 70 -10.62 9.99 -31.68
C ASP A 70 -9.41 9.03 -31.64
N ALA A 71 -9.21 8.33 -30.52
CA ALA A 71 -8.27 7.22 -30.41
C ALA A 71 -8.86 5.95 -31.03
N THR A 72 -8.08 5.22 -31.84
CA THR A 72 -8.61 4.06 -32.61
C THR A 72 -8.90 2.81 -31.76
N ILE A 73 -8.37 2.74 -30.54
CA ILE A 73 -8.56 1.63 -29.60
C ILE A 73 -8.70 2.19 -28.18
N GLN A 74 -9.79 1.82 -27.49
CA GLN A 74 -9.93 2.03 -26.05
C GLN A 74 -9.39 0.82 -25.29
N LYS A 75 -8.61 1.06 -24.22
CA LYS A 75 -8.28 0.03 -23.23
C LYS A 75 -9.29 0.10 -22.08
N PRO A 76 -9.70 -1.03 -21.45
CA PRO A 76 -10.72 -1.04 -20.40
C PRO A 76 -10.39 -0.22 -19.13
N SER A 77 -9.10 0.07 -18.94
CA SER A 77 -8.51 0.88 -17.88
C SER A 77 -8.61 2.40 -18.12
N VAL A 78 -8.92 2.84 -19.34
CA VAL A 78 -8.84 4.24 -19.78
C VAL A 78 -10.24 4.88 -19.76
N PRO A 79 -10.50 5.87 -18.89
CA PRO A 79 -11.76 6.63 -18.88
C PRO A 79 -12.04 7.25 -20.25
N THR A 80 -13.31 7.33 -20.65
CA THR A 80 -13.63 7.84 -22.01
C THR A 80 -13.34 9.34 -22.13
N VAL A 81 -13.58 10.11 -21.07
CA VAL A 81 -13.36 11.56 -21.03
C VAL A 81 -12.22 11.87 -20.05
N PRO A 82 -11.25 12.74 -20.41
CA PRO A 82 -11.02 13.33 -21.74
C PRO A 82 -10.23 12.41 -22.70
N TYR A 83 -9.79 11.23 -22.25
CA TYR A 83 -8.70 10.49 -22.91
C TYR A 83 -9.00 9.93 -24.31
N MET A 84 -10.23 9.59 -24.66
CA MET A 84 -10.52 8.95 -25.96
C MET A 84 -10.47 9.91 -27.16
N THR A 85 -10.29 11.20 -26.93
CA THR A 85 -10.18 12.26 -27.96
C THR A 85 -8.90 13.05 -27.76
N ALA A 86 -8.27 13.49 -28.85
CA ALA A 86 -7.07 14.33 -28.82
C ALA A 86 -7.08 15.45 -29.86
N ARG A 87 -6.37 16.54 -29.56
CA ARG A 87 -5.86 17.47 -30.57
C ARG A 87 -4.37 17.25 -30.80
N ILE A 88 -3.97 17.27 -32.07
CA ILE A 88 -2.64 16.91 -32.56
C ILE A 88 -2.04 18.08 -33.34
N PHE A 89 -0.75 18.34 -33.14
CA PHE A 89 -0.02 19.49 -33.66
C PHE A 89 1.24 19.05 -34.42
N ARG A 90 1.41 19.56 -35.65
CA ARG A 90 2.60 19.33 -36.49
C ARG A 90 3.56 20.53 -36.54
N SER A 91 3.25 21.57 -35.77
CA SER A 91 4.04 22.78 -35.58
C SER A 91 3.81 23.25 -34.15
N ALA A 92 4.52 24.31 -33.71
CA ALA A 92 4.16 24.99 -32.48
C ALA A 92 2.68 25.43 -32.52
N PHE A 93 1.95 25.19 -31.44
CA PHE A 93 0.54 25.56 -31.28
C PHE A 93 0.31 26.11 -29.87
N THR A 94 -0.47 27.19 -29.73
CA THR A 94 -0.72 27.85 -28.45
C THR A 94 -2.21 27.87 -28.13
N TYR A 95 -2.56 27.44 -26.91
CA TYR A 95 -3.84 27.81 -26.29
C TYR A 95 -3.65 29.05 -25.41
N SER A 96 -4.66 29.92 -25.34
CA SER A 96 -4.71 31.07 -24.44
C SER A 96 -5.99 31.04 -23.62
N PHE A 97 -5.84 30.94 -22.30
CA PHE A 97 -6.94 30.86 -21.34
C PHE A 97 -6.99 32.15 -20.53
N PRO A 98 -7.91 33.09 -20.81
CA PRO A 98 -8.09 34.28 -20.00
C PRO A 98 -8.66 33.88 -18.63
N VAL A 99 -7.98 34.28 -17.56
CA VAL A 99 -8.27 33.86 -16.17
C VAL A 99 -8.12 35.02 -15.18
N ALA A 100 -8.66 34.88 -13.98
CA ALA A 100 -8.40 35.79 -12.88
C ALA A 100 -6.91 35.74 -12.42
N PRO A 101 -6.36 36.81 -11.82
CA PRO A 101 -5.04 36.77 -11.17
C PRO A 101 -4.91 35.70 -10.08
N GLY A 102 -3.67 35.46 -9.63
CA GLY A 102 -3.33 34.47 -8.60
C GLY A 102 -3.09 33.06 -9.16
N ARG A 103 -2.87 32.08 -8.27
CA ARG A 103 -2.47 30.72 -8.67
C ARG A 103 -3.56 29.95 -9.42
N LYS A 104 -3.09 29.04 -10.27
CA LYS A 104 -3.83 28.14 -11.15
C LYS A 104 -3.21 26.75 -11.09
N PHE A 105 -4.03 25.73 -10.85
CA PHE A 105 -3.69 24.37 -11.20
C PHE A 105 -3.89 24.24 -12.71
N VAL A 106 -2.86 23.79 -13.41
CA VAL A 106 -2.89 23.45 -14.83
C VAL A 106 -2.64 21.96 -14.94
N ARG A 107 -3.67 21.21 -15.34
CA ARG A 107 -3.62 19.76 -15.47
C ARG A 107 -3.67 19.38 -16.95
N LEU A 108 -2.65 18.66 -17.42
CA LEU A 108 -2.52 18.20 -18.80
C LEU A 108 -2.73 16.69 -18.87
N TYR A 109 -3.61 16.23 -19.76
CA TYR A 109 -4.03 14.83 -19.86
C TYR A 109 -3.54 14.21 -21.16
N PHE A 110 -2.91 13.04 -21.07
CA PHE A 110 -2.28 12.35 -22.20
C PHE A 110 -2.62 10.84 -22.21
N TYR A 111 -3.16 10.37 -23.33
CA TYR A 111 -3.36 8.97 -23.66
C TYR A 111 -2.55 8.62 -24.92
N PRO A 112 -1.41 7.92 -24.79
CA PRO A 112 -0.59 7.54 -25.94
C PRO A 112 -1.22 6.38 -26.70
N ALA A 113 -2.15 6.72 -27.60
CA ALA A 113 -2.84 5.80 -28.51
C ALA A 113 -2.51 6.08 -29.97
N VAL A 114 -2.97 5.20 -30.87
CA VAL A 114 -2.97 5.46 -32.30
C VAL A 114 -4.17 6.37 -32.63
N TYR A 115 -3.89 7.47 -33.33
CA TYR A 115 -4.87 8.45 -33.78
C TYR A 115 -4.95 8.48 -35.32
N ALA A 116 -5.84 9.32 -35.87
CA ALA A 116 -6.07 9.47 -37.30
C ALA A 116 -4.77 9.61 -38.13
N ASN A 117 -4.79 9.00 -39.33
CA ASN A 117 -3.63 8.80 -40.20
C ASN A 117 -2.60 7.77 -39.67
N ASN A 118 -2.95 6.96 -38.66
CA ASN A 118 -2.10 5.92 -38.08
C ASN A 118 -0.72 6.44 -37.64
N LEU A 119 -0.72 7.57 -36.91
CA LEU A 119 0.51 8.15 -36.38
C LEU A 119 1.21 7.15 -35.45
N ASN A 120 2.52 7.00 -35.61
CA ASN A 120 3.32 6.15 -34.73
C ASN A 120 3.39 6.78 -33.34
N VAL A 121 2.91 6.06 -32.33
CA VAL A 121 2.74 6.58 -30.96
C VAL A 121 4.06 7.04 -30.34
N SER A 122 5.18 6.37 -30.65
CA SER A 122 6.52 6.78 -30.18
C SER A 122 7.10 8.02 -30.88
N LYS A 123 6.33 8.65 -31.81
CA LYS A 123 6.66 9.95 -32.40
C LYS A 123 5.93 11.13 -31.76
N GLY A 124 5.12 10.88 -30.72
CA GLY A 124 4.53 11.93 -29.89
C GLY A 124 5.54 12.51 -28.90
N VAL A 125 6.61 13.15 -29.39
CA VAL A 125 7.74 13.68 -28.58
C VAL A 125 7.77 15.20 -28.65
N PHE A 126 7.50 15.89 -27.54
CA PHE A 126 7.26 17.34 -27.58
C PHE A 126 7.65 18.08 -26.30
N SER A 127 7.59 19.41 -26.36
CA SER A 127 7.79 20.30 -25.22
C SER A 127 6.53 21.14 -24.97
N VAL A 128 6.28 21.51 -23.72
CA VAL A 128 5.17 22.39 -23.31
C VAL A 128 5.72 23.51 -22.44
N VAL A 129 5.45 24.76 -22.85
CA VAL A 129 5.93 25.98 -22.21
C VAL A 129 4.74 26.86 -21.80
N SER A 130 4.82 27.46 -20.62
CA SER A 130 3.86 28.44 -20.11
C SER A 130 4.59 29.70 -19.66
N GLY A 131 4.49 30.78 -20.45
CA GLY A 131 5.29 32.00 -20.22
C GLY A 131 6.80 31.72 -20.34
N SER A 132 7.54 32.00 -19.27
CA SER A 132 8.97 31.65 -19.13
C SER A 132 9.23 30.20 -18.69
N TYR A 133 8.21 29.47 -18.22
CA TYR A 133 8.38 28.18 -17.56
C TYR A 133 8.29 27.01 -18.53
N THR A 134 9.28 26.11 -18.48
CA THR A 134 9.29 24.87 -19.28
C THR A 134 8.69 23.74 -18.43
N LEU A 135 7.42 23.42 -18.68
CA LEU A 135 6.67 22.40 -17.94
C LEU A 135 7.06 20.98 -18.38
N LEU A 136 7.22 20.79 -19.70
CA LEU A 136 7.63 19.55 -20.35
C LEU A 136 8.66 19.85 -21.44
N LYS A 137 9.63 18.96 -21.64
CA LYS A 137 10.71 19.10 -22.63
C LYS A 137 11.14 17.73 -23.11
N ASN A 138 11.18 17.51 -24.42
CA ASN A 138 11.44 16.19 -25.01
C ASN A 138 10.59 15.06 -24.39
N PHE A 139 9.35 15.38 -24.02
CA PHE A 139 8.42 14.49 -23.33
C PHE A 139 7.78 13.52 -24.32
N SER A 140 7.91 12.23 -24.01
CA SER A 140 7.28 11.12 -24.72
C SER A 140 6.23 10.49 -23.81
N ALA A 141 4.96 10.78 -24.07
CA ALA A 141 3.87 10.19 -23.28
C ALA A 141 3.88 8.66 -23.36
N TYR A 142 4.13 8.11 -24.55
CA TYR A 142 4.21 6.68 -24.82
C TYR A 142 5.26 5.95 -23.96
N GLU A 143 6.48 6.47 -23.94
CA GLU A 143 7.56 5.86 -23.16
C GLU A 143 7.35 6.08 -21.66
N THR A 144 6.80 7.23 -21.27
CA THR A 144 6.49 7.54 -19.86
C THR A 144 5.46 6.56 -19.29
N THR A 145 4.34 6.33 -19.98
CA THR A 145 3.29 5.42 -19.49
C THR A 145 3.74 3.96 -19.57
N ASN A 146 4.44 3.57 -20.64
CA ASN A 146 5.01 2.22 -20.78
C ASN A 146 5.98 1.89 -19.64
N ASN A 147 6.87 2.83 -19.29
CA ASN A 147 7.89 2.62 -18.26
C ASN A 147 7.30 2.60 -16.84
N LEU A 148 6.22 3.35 -16.60
CA LEU A 148 5.48 3.34 -15.33
C LEU A 148 4.38 2.26 -15.26
N ASN A 149 4.21 1.44 -16.30
CA ASN A 149 3.13 0.45 -16.44
C ASN A 149 1.70 1.04 -16.26
N PHE A 150 1.49 2.25 -16.80
CA PHE A 150 0.16 2.87 -16.93
C PHE A 150 -0.30 2.89 -18.38
N ASP A 151 -1.60 3.09 -18.60
CA ASP A 151 -2.17 3.24 -19.94
C ASP A 151 -2.34 4.70 -20.38
N TYR A 152 -2.41 5.63 -19.41
CA TYR A 152 -2.55 7.07 -19.60
C TYR A 152 -1.80 7.81 -18.48
N ILE A 153 -1.62 9.12 -18.60
CA ILE A 153 -1.00 9.96 -17.57
C ILE A 153 -1.62 11.36 -17.54
N SER A 154 -1.69 11.96 -16.36
CA SER A 154 -1.93 13.39 -16.17
C SER A 154 -0.72 14.07 -15.52
N LYS A 155 -0.54 15.37 -15.77
CA LYS A 155 0.51 16.21 -15.19
C LYS A 155 -0.11 17.47 -14.60
N GLU A 156 0.03 17.67 -13.29
CA GLU A 156 -0.50 18.84 -12.57
C GLU A 156 0.63 19.83 -12.23
N TYR A 157 0.43 21.10 -12.57
CA TYR A 157 1.32 22.20 -12.23
C TYR A 157 0.56 23.30 -11.46
N SER A 158 1.18 23.88 -10.44
CA SER A 158 0.71 25.10 -9.75
C SER A 158 1.51 26.30 -10.24
N ILE A 159 0.85 27.19 -10.97
CA ILE A 159 1.45 28.35 -11.66
C ILE A 159 0.76 29.63 -11.18
N ASN A 160 1.51 30.67 -10.86
CA ASN A 160 0.96 32.00 -10.58
C ASN A 160 0.73 32.80 -11.87
N VAL A 161 -0.33 33.62 -11.90
CA VAL A 161 -0.63 34.55 -13.00
C VAL A 161 -0.93 35.93 -12.40
N ASP A 162 -0.07 36.92 -12.59
CA ASP A 162 -0.31 38.25 -12.00
C ASP A 162 -1.43 39.02 -12.73
N SER A 163 -1.57 38.83 -14.05
CA SER A 163 -2.75 39.24 -14.83
C SER A 163 -2.76 38.60 -16.24
N GLY A 164 -3.94 38.50 -16.86
CA GLY A 164 -4.08 38.14 -18.27
C GLY A 164 -4.53 36.69 -18.51
N SER A 165 -3.67 35.89 -19.15
CA SER A 165 -4.00 34.55 -19.62
C SER A 165 -2.91 33.52 -19.31
N VAL A 166 -3.30 32.29 -19.00
CA VAL A 166 -2.40 31.13 -19.10
C VAL A 166 -2.22 30.80 -20.59
N ASN A 167 -0.98 30.86 -21.08
CA ASN A 167 -0.65 30.61 -22.49
C ASN A 167 0.18 29.33 -22.62
N LEU A 168 -0.47 28.22 -22.99
CA LEU A 168 0.17 26.91 -23.11
C LEU A 168 0.61 26.67 -24.55
N THR A 169 1.92 26.63 -24.79
CA THR A 169 2.50 26.39 -26.12
C THR A 169 3.09 25.00 -26.21
N PHE A 170 2.51 24.18 -27.09
CA PHE A 170 2.92 22.82 -27.42
C PHE A 170 3.80 22.84 -28.67
N THR A 171 5.03 22.35 -28.56
CA THR A 171 6.03 22.37 -29.65
C THR A 171 6.58 20.96 -29.88
N PRO A 172 6.33 20.33 -31.05
CA PRO A 172 6.95 19.06 -31.43
C PRO A 172 8.49 19.16 -31.40
N ASP A 173 9.17 18.10 -30.94
CA ASP A 173 10.64 18.08 -30.93
C ASP A 173 11.21 18.12 -32.37
N PRO A 174 12.07 19.10 -32.72
CA PRO A 174 12.73 19.17 -34.02
C PRO A 174 13.87 18.15 -34.19
N GLY A 175 14.35 17.51 -33.11
CA GLY A 175 15.35 16.43 -33.19
C GLY A 175 14.78 15.12 -33.73
N THR A 176 13.47 14.91 -33.58
CA THR A 176 12.77 13.66 -33.88
C THR A 176 12.06 13.73 -35.25
N PRO A 177 12.47 12.92 -36.24
CA PRO A 177 11.79 12.88 -37.55
C PRO A 177 10.32 12.49 -37.42
N ASP A 178 9.45 13.18 -38.14
CA ASP A 178 7.99 13.05 -38.12
C ASP A 178 7.34 13.22 -36.74
N SER A 179 7.95 14.01 -35.85
CA SER A 179 7.41 14.30 -34.52
C SER A 179 6.06 15.05 -34.56
N TYR A 180 5.29 14.90 -33.48
CA TYR A 180 4.09 15.68 -33.21
C TYR A 180 3.92 15.92 -31.71
N ALA A 181 3.22 17.00 -31.37
CA ALA A 181 2.67 17.22 -30.04
C ALA A 181 1.20 16.82 -30.03
N PHE A 182 0.66 16.38 -28.90
CA PHE A 182 -0.76 16.14 -28.73
C PHE A 182 -1.20 16.38 -27.28
N VAL A 183 -2.50 16.57 -27.09
CA VAL A 183 -3.13 16.66 -25.76
C VAL A 183 -4.57 16.15 -25.84
N ASN A 184 -5.00 15.44 -24.80
CA ASN A 184 -6.36 14.89 -24.71
C ASN A 184 -7.29 15.78 -23.89
N GLY A 185 -6.78 16.35 -22.80
CA GLY A 185 -7.51 17.27 -21.97
C GLY A 185 -6.60 18.34 -21.38
N ILE A 186 -7.15 19.53 -21.18
CA ILE A 186 -6.55 20.62 -20.41
C ILE A 186 -7.59 21.02 -19.37
N GLU A 187 -7.21 20.98 -18.10
CA GLU A 187 -8.04 21.47 -16.99
C GLU A 187 -7.28 22.62 -16.30
N ILE A 188 -7.97 23.76 -16.09
CA ILE A 188 -7.43 24.93 -15.38
C ILE A 188 -8.38 25.31 -14.25
N VAL A 189 -7.88 25.24 -13.02
CA VAL A 189 -8.63 25.50 -11.79
C VAL A 189 -7.89 26.56 -10.97
N SER A 190 -8.54 27.70 -10.69
CA SER A 190 -8.01 28.70 -9.74
C SER A 190 -7.88 28.10 -8.35
N HIS A 191 -6.78 28.37 -7.64
CA HIS A 191 -6.61 27.94 -6.25
C HIS A 191 -5.96 29.03 -5.38
N PRO A 192 -6.22 29.04 -4.06
CA PRO A 192 -5.57 29.96 -3.15
C PRO A 192 -4.10 29.54 -2.92
N ASP A 193 -3.26 30.46 -2.45
CA ASP A 193 -1.81 30.25 -2.31
C ASP A 193 -1.43 29.40 -1.08
N ILE A 194 -2.02 28.20 -0.98
CA ILE A 194 -1.83 27.25 0.12
C ILE A 194 -0.44 26.60 0.16
N TYR A 195 0.40 26.84 -0.85
CA TYR A 195 1.77 26.31 -0.95
C TYR A 195 2.84 27.39 -0.70
N SER A 196 2.46 28.66 -0.49
CA SER A 196 3.39 29.69 -0.02
C SER A 196 3.90 29.37 1.38
N SER A 197 5.22 29.19 1.49
CA SER A 197 5.85 28.79 2.75
C SER A 197 5.99 29.93 3.75
N ASN A 198 6.01 31.19 3.30
CA ASN A 198 6.27 32.39 4.10
C ASN A 198 7.51 32.27 5.03
N GLY A 199 8.52 31.49 4.62
CA GLY A 199 9.73 31.21 5.40
C GLY A 199 9.66 30.01 6.35
N ASN A 200 8.54 29.30 6.43
CA ASN A 200 8.34 28.17 7.34
C ASN A 200 8.78 26.80 6.77
N ALA A 201 8.98 26.68 5.45
CA ALA A 201 9.41 25.43 4.83
C ALA A 201 10.92 25.25 4.99
N MET A 202 11.35 24.23 5.74
CA MET A 202 12.76 24.07 6.12
C MET A 202 13.50 23.14 5.16
N ILE A 203 14.69 23.56 4.71
CA ILE A 203 15.58 22.74 3.91
C ILE A 203 16.25 21.69 4.81
N VAL A 204 15.89 20.42 4.58
CA VAL A 204 16.34 19.26 5.36
C VAL A 204 17.86 19.21 5.43
N GLY A 205 18.40 18.87 6.62
CA GLY A 205 19.85 18.79 6.87
C GLY A 205 20.60 20.12 6.97
N THR A 206 20.03 21.25 6.55
CA THR A 206 20.72 22.56 6.57
C THR A 206 20.23 23.53 7.64
N GLY A 207 18.98 23.39 8.10
CA GLY A 207 18.36 24.35 9.02
C GLY A 207 18.07 25.73 8.42
N THR A 208 18.07 25.86 7.09
CA THR A 208 17.74 27.11 6.38
C THR A 208 16.32 27.07 5.82
N SER A 209 15.64 28.22 5.72
CA SER A 209 14.28 28.31 5.18
C SER A 209 14.27 28.48 3.66
N PHE A 210 13.34 27.79 3.00
CA PHE A 210 13.03 27.97 1.58
C PHE A 210 11.75 28.81 1.42
N ASN A 211 11.80 29.81 0.54
CA ASN A 211 10.67 30.70 0.27
C ASN A 211 9.99 30.32 -1.06
N ILE A 212 8.78 29.76 -0.98
CA ILE A 212 7.91 29.58 -2.14
C ILE A 212 7.15 30.89 -2.37
N ASN A 213 7.31 31.49 -3.54
CA ASN A 213 6.78 32.81 -3.91
C ASN A 213 6.01 32.77 -5.24
N ASN A 214 5.55 33.93 -5.74
CA ASN A 214 4.86 34.05 -7.03
C ASN A 214 5.68 33.50 -8.21
N ASP A 215 7.01 33.68 -8.22
CA ASP A 215 7.90 33.20 -9.28
C ASP A 215 8.12 31.68 -9.22
N THR A 216 7.72 31.03 -8.12
CA THR A 216 7.88 29.60 -7.88
C THR A 216 6.71 28.82 -8.49
N VAL A 217 7.02 27.99 -9.49
CA VAL A 217 6.13 27.00 -10.09
C VAL A 217 6.42 25.62 -9.51
N LEU A 218 5.35 24.86 -9.28
CA LEU A 218 5.39 23.52 -8.71
C LEU A 218 4.80 22.51 -9.69
N GLU A 219 5.40 21.33 -9.85
CA GLU A 219 4.79 20.14 -10.48
C GLU A 219 4.40 19.17 -9.36
N ASN A 220 3.12 18.80 -9.23
CA ASN A 220 2.76 17.72 -8.30
C ASN A 220 3.21 16.39 -8.88
N VAL A 221 4.04 15.66 -8.12
CA VAL A 221 4.52 14.33 -8.49
C VAL A 221 3.85 13.22 -7.69
N TYR A 222 3.47 13.49 -6.42
CA TYR A 222 2.68 12.58 -5.59
C TYR A 222 1.68 13.35 -4.71
N ARG A 223 0.51 12.72 -4.47
CA ARG A 223 -0.51 13.17 -3.51
C ARG A 223 -1.21 11.94 -2.93
N LEU A 224 -1.06 11.72 -1.62
CA LEU A 224 -1.45 10.48 -0.94
C LEU A 224 -2.35 10.75 0.27
N ASN A 225 -3.43 9.97 0.36
CA ASN A 225 -4.17 9.71 1.60
C ASN A 225 -3.52 8.49 2.29
N VAL A 226 -2.90 8.69 3.45
CA VAL A 226 -2.05 7.69 4.10
C VAL A 226 -2.87 6.79 5.01
N GLY A 227 -2.85 5.48 4.74
CA GLY A 227 -3.67 4.48 5.41
C GLY A 227 -5.15 4.48 5.00
N GLY A 228 -5.60 5.50 4.24
CA GLY A 228 -6.97 5.67 3.78
C GLY A 228 -7.25 5.13 2.37
N GLN A 229 -8.42 5.49 1.84
CA GLN A 229 -8.85 5.17 0.47
C GLN A 229 -8.53 6.33 -0.48
N ALA A 230 -8.50 6.03 -1.78
CA ALA A 230 -8.33 7.07 -2.80
C ALA A 230 -9.55 8.01 -2.84
N ILE A 231 -9.28 9.30 -3.06
CA ILE A 231 -10.29 10.38 -3.16
C ILE A 231 -10.24 10.91 -4.60
N SER A 232 -11.37 10.93 -5.29
CA SER A 232 -11.49 11.46 -6.66
C SER A 232 -11.52 13.00 -6.65
N PRO A 233 -11.32 13.67 -7.81
CA PRO A 233 -11.42 15.12 -7.90
C PRO A 233 -12.72 15.70 -7.32
N SER A 234 -13.88 15.09 -7.55
CA SER A 234 -15.17 15.52 -7.00
C SER A 234 -15.33 15.28 -5.49
N GLY A 235 -14.50 14.41 -4.90
CA GLY A 235 -14.39 14.21 -3.46
C GLY A 235 -13.34 15.08 -2.77
N ASP A 236 -12.57 15.87 -3.53
CA ASP A 236 -11.67 16.90 -2.98
C ASP A 236 -12.45 18.18 -2.67
N THR A 237 -11.88 19.03 -1.82
CA THR A 237 -12.52 20.23 -1.26
C THR A 237 -12.58 21.40 -2.23
N GLY A 238 -13.13 21.17 -3.43
CA GLY A 238 -13.29 22.15 -4.51
C GLY A 238 -12.02 22.53 -5.28
N LEU A 239 -10.89 21.87 -5.00
CA LEU A 239 -9.62 22.04 -5.72
C LEU A 239 -9.35 20.93 -6.76
N PHE A 240 -10.27 19.96 -6.88
CA PHE A 240 -10.26 18.87 -7.85
C PHE A 240 -8.97 18.03 -7.87
N ARG A 241 -8.30 17.89 -6.72
CA ARG A 241 -7.06 17.10 -6.57
C ARG A 241 -7.38 15.63 -6.29
N SER A 242 -6.89 14.71 -7.12
CA SER A 242 -6.91 13.28 -6.78
C SER A 242 -5.94 12.96 -5.64
N TRP A 243 -6.40 12.25 -4.60
CA TRP A 243 -5.54 11.69 -3.55
C TRP A 243 -5.49 10.17 -3.69
N ASN A 244 -4.30 9.57 -3.82
CA ASN A 244 -4.14 8.12 -3.99
C ASN A 244 -3.91 7.41 -2.64
N GLY A 245 -4.18 6.12 -2.55
CA GLY A 245 -3.77 5.32 -1.39
C GLY A 245 -2.25 5.15 -1.32
N ASP A 246 -1.67 5.15 -0.12
CA ASP A 246 -0.21 5.15 0.07
C ASP A 246 0.47 3.78 -0.07
N THR A 247 -0.28 2.68 0.07
CA THR A 247 0.24 1.30 0.09
C THR A 247 1.22 0.95 -1.05
N PRO A 248 1.02 1.37 -2.33
CA PRO A 248 1.96 1.06 -3.41
C PRO A 248 3.37 1.66 -3.26
N TYR A 249 3.53 2.66 -2.39
CA TYR A 249 4.79 3.37 -2.16
C TYR A 249 5.54 2.88 -0.92
N ILE A 250 4.95 1.97 -0.15
CA ILE A 250 5.59 1.40 1.05
C ILE A 250 6.56 0.29 0.62
N PHE A 251 7.78 0.33 1.16
CA PHE A 251 8.82 -0.65 0.83
C PHE A 251 9.03 -1.69 1.94
N GLY A 252 9.24 -2.94 1.53
CA GLY A 252 9.49 -4.06 2.44
C GLY A 252 8.24 -4.59 3.15
N ALA A 253 8.45 -5.52 4.08
CA ALA A 253 7.35 -6.24 4.75
C ALA A 253 6.71 -5.47 5.93
N ALA A 254 7.30 -4.34 6.35
CA ALA A 254 6.91 -3.61 7.55
C ALA A 254 5.90 -2.49 7.23
N THR A 255 4.71 -2.89 6.77
CA THR A 255 3.68 -1.97 6.22
C THR A 255 2.84 -1.21 7.25
N GLY A 256 3.22 -1.28 8.53
CA GLY A 256 2.50 -0.64 9.64
C GLY A 256 1.05 -1.12 9.77
N VAL A 257 0.19 -0.23 10.29
CA VAL A 257 -1.24 -0.47 10.48
C VAL A 257 -2.01 0.80 10.06
N SER A 258 -3.03 0.65 9.21
CA SER A 258 -3.99 1.73 8.94
C SER A 258 -4.82 2.01 10.19
N VAL A 259 -4.87 3.28 10.59
CA VAL A 259 -5.71 3.81 11.67
C VAL A 259 -6.80 4.66 11.03
N ALA A 260 -8.04 4.52 11.50
CA ALA A 260 -9.16 5.36 11.10
C ALA A 260 -9.92 5.82 12.35
N THR A 261 -10.41 7.06 12.34
CA THR A 261 -11.25 7.58 13.43
C THR A 261 -12.69 7.07 13.34
N ASP A 262 -13.41 7.06 14.47
CA ASP A 262 -14.84 6.74 14.50
C ASP A 262 -15.64 7.74 13.64
N SER A 263 -16.67 7.26 12.94
CA SER A 263 -17.48 8.08 12.02
C SER A 263 -18.22 9.26 12.68
N ASN A 264 -18.33 9.26 14.02
CA ASN A 264 -18.91 10.34 14.81
C ASN A 264 -17.91 11.46 15.17
N ILE A 265 -16.61 11.30 14.88
CA ILE A 265 -15.57 12.27 15.25
C ILE A 265 -15.45 13.34 14.15
N THR A 266 -15.37 14.61 14.59
CA THR A 266 -15.34 15.80 13.74
C THR A 266 -13.97 16.47 13.79
N ILE A 267 -13.26 16.43 12.67
CA ILE A 267 -11.98 17.12 12.50
C ILE A 267 -12.18 18.64 12.69
N SER A 268 -11.38 19.23 13.55
CA SER A 268 -11.48 20.62 14.01
C SER A 268 -10.33 21.47 13.43
N TYR A 269 -10.49 22.02 12.23
CA TYR A 269 -9.45 22.88 11.62
C TYR A 269 -9.13 24.09 12.53
N PRO A 270 -7.84 24.38 12.80
CA PRO A 270 -7.43 25.46 13.69
C PRO A 270 -7.59 26.84 13.03
N SER A 271 -7.81 27.87 13.85
CA SER A 271 -8.00 29.26 13.38
C SER A 271 -6.83 29.76 12.53
N GLY A 272 -7.08 29.96 11.23
CA GLY A 272 -6.07 30.39 10.24
C GLY A 272 -5.65 29.29 9.26
N MET A 273 -6.02 28.03 9.50
CA MET A 273 -5.91 26.92 8.55
C MET A 273 -7.25 26.76 7.82
N PRO A 274 -7.31 26.89 6.49
CA PRO A 274 -8.54 26.61 5.75
C PRO A 274 -8.90 25.13 5.78
N ASP A 275 -10.19 24.84 5.75
CA ASP A 275 -10.75 23.49 5.60
C ASP A 275 -10.32 22.84 4.27
N TYR A 276 -10.34 23.61 3.18
CA TYR A 276 -9.96 23.15 1.84
C TYR A 276 -8.47 22.80 1.65
N VAL A 277 -7.63 22.93 2.67
CA VAL A 277 -6.20 22.62 2.56
C VAL A 277 -5.95 21.14 2.25
N ALA A 278 -6.76 20.24 2.82
CA ALA A 278 -6.91 18.85 2.40
C ALA A 278 -8.26 18.30 2.91
N PRO A 279 -8.89 17.33 2.19
CA PRO A 279 -10.17 16.77 2.60
C PRO A 279 -10.17 16.21 4.01
N VAL A 280 -11.33 16.32 4.66
CA VAL A 280 -11.57 15.77 6.01
C VAL A 280 -11.16 14.30 6.10
N ASP A 281 -11.43 13.52 5.04
CA ASP A 281 -11.12 12.09 5.02
C ASP A 281 -9.61 11.79 4.99
N VAL A 282 -8.75 12.71 4.50
CA VAL A 282 -7.30 12.60 4.65
C VAL A 282 -6.90 12.68 6.13
N TYR A 283 -7.53 13.56 6.90
CA TYR A 283 -7.25 13.70 8.34
C TYR A 283 -7.95 12.67 9.22
N LYS A 284 -9.00 12.00 8.73
CA LYS A 284 -9.68 10.90 9.43
C LYS A 284 -8.96 9.56 9.37
N THR A 285 -8.13 9.35 8.34
CA THR A 285 -7.26 8.17 8.22
C THR A 285 -5.80 8.50 8.48
N ALA A 286 -5.04 7.48 8.85
CA ALA A 286 -3.60 7.55 9.03
C ALA A 286 -2.97 6.17 8.87
N ARG A 287 -1.64 6.12 8.80
CA ARG A 287 -0.85 4.92 9.06
C ARG A 287 0.02 5.12 10.29
N SER A 288 0.02 4.14 11.18
CA SER A 288 0.96 4.04 12.32
C SER A 288 1.82 2.79 12.21
N MET A 289 2.79 2.62 13.09
CA MET A 289 3.71 1.47 13.07
C MET A 289 3.08 0.20 13.66
N GLY A 290 2.14 0.38 14.58
CA GLY A 290 1.32 -0.69 15.16
C GLY A 290 1.37 -0.74 16.69
N PRO A 291 0.73 -1.75 17.32
CA PRO A 291 0.57 -1.80 18.77
C PRO A 291 1.76 -2.38 19.55
N ASN A 292 2.81 -2.89 18.88
CA ASN A 292 3.93 -3.57 19.55
C ASN A 292 5.18 -2.66 19.62
N LEU A 293 5.42 -2.15 20.83
CA LEU A 293 6.55 -1.26 21.17
C LEU A 293 7.93 -1.83 20.78
N GLU A 294 8.15 -3.13 20.98
CA GLU A 294 9.45 -3.78 20.70
C GLU A 294 9.69 -3.92 19.19
N ILE A 295 8.63 -4.19 18.42
CA ILE A 295 8.71 -4.24 16.96
C ILE A 295 8.91 -2.83 16.40
N ASN A 296 8.13 -1.83 16.86
CA ASN A 296 8.21 -0.45 16.37
C ASN A 296 9.59 0.18 16.59
N ALA A 297 10.29 -0.16 17.69
CA ALA A 297 11.67 0.26 17.93
C ALA A 297 12.71 -0.42 17.02
N GLY A 298 12.32 -1.43 16.24
CA GLY A 298 13.20 -2.23 15.39
C GLY A 298 13.15 -1.92 13.89
N TYR A 299 12.30 -0.99 13.43
CA TYR A 299 12.20 -0.61 12.00
C TYR A 299 11.84 0.86 11.79
N ASN A 300 11.88 1.32 10.54
CA ASN A 300 11.37 2.63 10.14
C ASN A 300 10.18 2.43 9.19
N LEU A 301 9.03 3.01 9.51
CA LEU A 301 7.88 3.01 8.59
C LEU A 301 8.22 3.92 7.40
N SER A 302 8.25 3.35 6.19
CA SER A 302 9.02 3.93 5.08
C SER A 302 8.28 3.92 3.74
N TRP A 303 8.28 5.06 3.06
CA TRP A 303 7.74 5.26 1.71
C TRP A 303 8.85 5.71 0.74
N TYR A 304 8.77 5.26 -0.51
CA TYR A 304 9.75 5.49 -1.56
C TYR A 304 9.08 6.09 -2.79
N PHE A 305 9.70 7.13 -3.37
CA PHE A 305 9.11 7.97 -4.41
C PHE A 305 10.11 8.21 -5.54
N ASP A 306 9.91 7.58 -6.71
CA ASP A 306 10.76 7.75 -7.89
C ASP A 306 10.63 9.17 -8.47
N VAL A 307 11.69 9.97 -8.35
CA VAL A 307 11.69 11.40 -8.74
C VAL A 307 12.95 11.80 -9.50
N ASP A 308 12.88 12.87 -10.29
CA ASP A 308 14.00 13.38 -11.10
C ASP A 308 15.10 14.01 -10.24
N THR A 309 16.37 13.70 -10.52
CA THR A 309 17.49 14.37 -9.86
C THR A 309 17.77 15.75 -10.48
N GLY A 310 18.49 16.61 -9.74
CA GLY A 310 18.78 18.00 -10.13
C GLY A 310 17.73 19.02 -9.70
N PHE A 311 16.67 18.60 -9.02
CA PHE A 311 15.58 19.46 -8.54
C PHE A 311 15.50 19.52 -7.01
N SER A 312 14.89 20.60 -6.52
CA SER A 312 14.37 20.67 -5.15
C SER A 312 12.93 20.17 -5.12
N TYR A 313 12.54 19.52 -4.01
CA TYR A 313 11.19 19.02 -3.79
C TYR A 313 10.63 19.58 -2.49
N LEU A 314 9.42 20.16 -2.58
CA LEU A 314 8.57 20.40 -1.41
C LEU A 314 7.93 19.05 -1.02
N VAL A 315 8.18 18.61 0.20
CA VAL A 315 7.51 17.48 0.84
C VAL A 315 6.63 18.04 1.94
N ARG A 316 5.32 18.03 1.71
CA ARG A 316 4.28 18.45 2.65
C ARG A 316 3.71 17.22 3.34
N LEU A 317 3.81 17.19 4.67
CA LEU A 317 3.29 16.12 5.51
C LEU A 317 2.05 16.62 6.27
N HIS A 318 0.97 15.86 6.18
CA HIS A 318 -0.30 16.11 6.87
C HIS A 318 -0.41 15.18 8.08
N PHE A 319 -0.73 15.75 9.23
CA PHE A 319 -0.92 15.04 10.50
C PHE A 319 -2.26 15.42 11.13
N CYS A 320 -2.91 14.47 11.78
CA CYS A 320 -4.01 14.67 12.73
C CYS A 320 -4.03 13.48 13.68
N GLU A 321 -3.94 13.73 14.99
CA GLU A 321 -3.99 12.64 15.95
C GLU A 321 -5.42 12.13 16.10
N VAL A 322 -5.64 10.91 15.61
CA VAL A 322 -6.94 10.22 15.53
C VAL A 322 -7.02 8.98 16.43
N ALA A 323 -5.92 8.59 17.10
CA ALA A 323 -5.94 7.46 18.02
C ALA A 323 -6.61 7.86 19.35
N PRO A 324 -7.76 7.29 19.75
CA PRO A 324 -8.55 7.78 20.89
C PRO A 324 -7.88 7.59 22.27
N TYR A 325 -6.74 6.90 22.33
CA TYR A 325 -5.90 6.74 23.52
C TYR A 325 -4.74 7.76 23.60
N ILE A 326 -4.53 8.57 22.56
CA ILE A 326 -3.50 9.62 22.49
C ILE A 326 -4.20 10.99 22.56
N THR A 327 -4.04 11.65 23.69
CA THR A 327 -4.74 12.90 24.06
C THR A 327 -3.81 13.91 24.75
N LYS A 328 -2.53 13.59 24.92
CA LYS A 328 -1.54 14.37 25.69
C LYS A 328 -0.17 14.36 25.01
N ILE A 329 0.58 15.42 25.27
CA ILE A 329 1.99 15.57 24.91
C ILE A 329 2.83 14.45 25.53
N ASN A 330 3.88 14.03 24.82
CA ASN A 330 4.78 12.92 25.11
C ASN A 330 4.10 11.53 25.21
N GLN A 331 2.92 11.36 24.60
CA GLN A 331 2.33 10.03 24.44
C GLN A 331 2.86 9.31 23.20
N ARG A 332 3.00 10.00 22.06
CA ARG A 332 3.63 9.48 20.83
C ARG A 332 4.60 10.55 20.34
N VAL A 333 5.89 10.22 20.29
CA VAL A 333 6.95 11.12 19.79
C VAL A 333 7.83 10.33 18.82
N PHE A 334 8.07 10.90 17.64
CA PHE A 334 8.82 10.24 16.57
C PHE A 334 9.79 11.18 15.87
N GLU A 335 10.77 10.60 15.18
CA GLU A 335 11.68 11.28 14.26
C GLU A 335 11.15 11.17 12.83
N ILE A 336 11.34 12.21 12.04
CA ILE A 336 11.02 12.24 10.61
C ILE A 336 12.33 12.33 9.83
N PHE A 337 12.55 11.39 8.91
CA PHE A 337 13.70 11.36 8.02
C PHE A 337 13.25 11.54 6.57
N ILE A 338 13.93 12.42 5.84
CA ILE A 338 13.74 12.62 4.41
C ILE A 338 15.10 12.45 3.74
N ASN A 339 15.21 11.48 2.83
CA ASN A 339 16.44 11.09 2.13
C ASN A 339 17.64 10.91 3.07
N ASN A 340 17.50 10.00 4.06
CA ASN A 340 18.48 9.70 5.11
C ASN A 340 18.91 10.87 6.03
N GLN A 341 18.22 12.01 5.98
CA GLN A 341 18.52 13.16 6.82
C GLN A 341 17.34 13.50 7.73
N THR A 342 17.62 13.83 8.99
CA THR A 342 16.58 14.22 9.95
C THR A 342 15.94 15.53 9.53
N ALA A 343 14.62 15.50 9.34
CA ALA A 343 13.77 16.65 9.05
C ALA A 343 13.09 17.20 10.31
N GLU A 344 12.80 16.33 11.29
CA GLU A 344 12.22 16.66 12.60
C GLU A 344 12.68 15.63 13.64
N THR A 345 13.10 16.07 14.83
CA THR A 345 13.65 15.20 15.88
C THR A 345 12.62 14.77 16.93
N GLU A 346 11.63 15.63 17.21
CA GLU A 346 10.66 15.44 18.29
C GLU A 346 9.25 15.75 17.77
N ALA A 347 8.80 14.96 16.78
CA ALA A 347 7.47 15.06 16.21
C ALA A 347 6.41 14.54 17.20
N ASP A 348 5.66 15.47 17.80
CA ASP A 348 4.50 15.20 18.66
C ASP A 348 3.31 15.97 18.12
N VAL A 349 2.33 15.24 17.57
CA VAL A 349 1.14 15.82 16.94
C VAL A 349 0.26 16.52 17.97
N ILE A 350 0.18 16.03 19.22
CA ILE A 350 -0.58 16.71 20.28
C ILE A 350 0.13 17.98 20.75
N ALA A 351 1.48 18.00 20.76
CA ALA A 351 2.23 19.22 21.08
C ALA A 351 2.02 20.33 20.03
N TRP A 352 1.96 19.96 18.74
CA TRP A 352 1.68 20.91 17.65
C TRP A 352 0.21 21.34 17.61
N ALA A 353 -0.72 20.39 17.74
CA ALA A 353 -2.15 20.60 17.55
C ALA A 353 -2.89 21.05 18.83
N THR A 354 -2.22 20.98 19.99
CA THR A 354 -2.73 21.21 21.36
C THR A 354 -3.80 20.24 21.88
N LYS A 355 -4.45 19.47 21.00
CA LYS A 355 -5.44 18.42 21.32
C LYS A 355 -5.54 17.41 20.16
N SER A 356 -6.29 16.32 20.36
CA SER A 356 -6.67 15.39 19.29
C SER A 356 -7.58 16.04 18.24
N ASP A 357 -7.76 15.36 17.11
CA ASP A 357 -8.76 15.68 16.09
C ASP A 357 -8.58 17.07 15.44
N VAL A 358 -7.35 17.60 15.49
CA VAL A 358 -6.94 18.89 14.90
C VAL A 358 -5.85 18.64 13.86
N PRO A 359 -6.03 19.10 12.62
CA PRO A 359 -5.04 18.93 11.56
C PRO A 359 -3.84 19.86 11.75
N VAL A 360 -2.67 19.35 11.36
CA VAL A 360 -1.38 20.04 11.31
C VAL A 360 -0.73 19.74 9.96
N ILE A 361 0.00 20.72 9.41
CA ILE A 361 0.84 20.57 8.23
C ILE A 361 2.28 20.92 8.60
N LYS A 362 3.23 20.17 8.05
CA LYS A 362 4.66 20.48 8.07
C LYS A 362 5.22 20.44 6.65
N ASP A 363 5.89 21.52 6.26
CA ASP A 363 6.51 21.67 4.95
C ASP A 363 8.04 21.56 5.06
N TYR A 364 8.62 20.64 4.29
CA TYR A 364 10.06 20.43 4.20
C TYR A 364 10.52 20.56 2.75
N VAL A 365 11.76 21.02 2.54
CA VAL A 365 12.37 21.05 1.21
C VAL A 365 13.62 20.17 1.19
N VAL A 366 13.71 19.27 0.22
CA VAL A 366 14.89 18.42 -0.01
C VAL A 366 15.44 18.68 -1.41
N PHE A 367 16.75 18.87 -1.53
CA PHE A 367 17.44 18.94 -2.82
C PHE A 367 18.02 17.58 -3.19
N LEU A 368 17.73 17.10 -4.40
CA LEU A 368 18.33 15.88 -4.92
C LEU A 368 19.43 16.25 -5.92
N ALA A 369 20.69 16.06 -5.50
CA ALA A 369 21.85 16.33 -6.34
C ALA A 369 21.84 15.47 -7.62
N LEU A 370 22.42 16.01 -8.70
CA LEU A 370 22.54 15.29 -9.97
C LEU A 370 23.31 13.98 -9.81
N GLY A 371 22.73 12.88 -10.28
CA GLY A 371 23.29 11.54 -10.17
C GLY A 371 22.80 10.63 -11.30
N ALA A 372 22.14 9.53 -10.98
CA ALA A 372 21.27 8.85 -11.94
C ALA A 372 20.13 9.80 -12.39
N PRO A 373 19.52 9.62 -13.58
CA PRO A 373 18.47 10.52 -14.07
C PRO A 373 17.31 10.71 -13.08
N ARG A 374 17.00 9.64 -12.34
CA ARG A 374 15.99 9.59 -11.28
C ARG A 374 16.52 8.84 -10.06
N GLN A 375 15.92 9.08 -8.91
CA GLN A 375 16.28 8.53 -7.61
C GLN A 375 15.02 8.36 -6.75
N ASP A 376 14.99 7.32 -5.92
CA ASP A 376 13.98 7.20 -4.86
C ASP A 376 14.21 8.25 -3.76
N LEU A 377 13.27 9.20 -3.64
CA LEU A 377 13.13 10.02 -2.44
C LEU A 377 12.51 9.14 -1.35
N TRP A 378 13.26 8.88 -0.29
CA TRP A 378 12.82 8.09 0.87
C TRP A 378 12.24 9.02 1.95
N LEU A 379 11.01 8.74 2.40
CA LEU A 379 10.41 9.27 3.63
C LEU A 379 10.38 8.14 4.67
N ALA A 380 10.89 8.40 5.88
CA ALA A 380 10.90 7.41 6.97
C ALA A 380 10.46 8.02 8.31
N LEU A 381 9.77 7.21 9.13
CA LEU A 381 9.37 7.55 10.50
C LEU A 381 9.86 6.48 11.49
N HIS A 382 10.33 6.91 12.67
CA HIS A 382 10.84 6.03 13.73
C HIS A 382 10.48 6.60 15.11
N PRO A 383 10.13 5.79 16.14
CA PRO A 383 9.80 6.33 17.46
C PRO A 383 11.02 6.89 18.18
N ASN A 384 10.91 8.11 18.72
CA ASN A 384 11.99 8.73 19.47
C ASN A 384 12.10 8.06 20.85
N THR A 385 13.11 7.20 21.03
CA THR A 385 13.32 6.47 22.30
C THR A 385 13.97 7.32 23.40
N ALA A 386 14.60 8.45 23.05
CA ALA A 386 15.33 9.30 23.99
C ALA A 386 14.41 10.14 24.90
N THR A 387 13.30 10.64 24.35
CA THR A 387 12.26 11.39 25.07
C THR A 387 11.40 10.51 26.00
N LYS A 388 11.47 9.19 25.83
CA LYS A 388 10.72 8.17 26.59
C LYS A 388 9.20 8.42 26.57
N PRO A 389 8.57 8.45 25.38
CA PRO A 389 7.13 8.65 25.26
C PRO A 389 6.35 7.45 25.80
N GLN A 390 5.06 7.62 26.07
CA GLN A 390 4.20 6.53 26.55
C GLN A 390 4.09 5.37 25.54
N TYR A 391 4.14 5.68 24.24
CA TYR A 391 4.06 4.74 23.14
C TYR A 391 5.21 4.99 22.15
N LEU A 392 5.95 3.93 21.85
CA LEU A 392 6.91 3.88 20.75
C LEU A 392 6.12 3.57 19.47
N ASP A 393 5.66 4.61 18.79
CA ASP A 393 4.87 4.55 17.55
C ASP A 393 5.08 5.88 16.77
N ALA A 394 4.71 5.91 15.50
CA ALA A 394 4.70 7.11 14.65
C ALA A 394 3.35 7.22 13.94
N ILE A 395 3.01 8.38 13.37
CA ILE A 395 1.74 8.55 12.63
C ILE A 395 1.90 9.52 11.46
N LEU A 396 1.20 9.24 10.35
CA LEU A 396 1.10 10.12 9.18
C LEU A 396 -0.27 9.96 8.51
N ASN A 397 -0.90 11.07 8.10
CA ASN A 397 -2.27 11.11 7.57
C ASN A 397 -2.31 11.40 6.07
N GLY A 398 -1.37 12.19 5.55
CA GLY A 398 -1.29 12.49 4.12
C GLY A 398 0.07 13.03 3.71
N VAL A 399 0.38 12.94 2.41
CA VAL A 399 1.62 13.44 1.81
C VAL A 399 1.29 14.15 0.48
N GLU A 400 1.79 15.36 0.29
CA GLU A 400 1.93 15.96 -1.04
C GLU A 400 3.43 16.16 -1.36
N ILE A 401 3.88 15.76 -2.54
CA ILE A 401 5.24 16.00 -3.03
C ILE A 401 5.17 16.80 -4.32
N PHE A 402 5.88 17.93 -4.34
CA PHE A 402 5.99 18.80 -5.51
C PHE A 402 7.45 19.00 -5.91
N LYS A 403 7.76 18.84 -7.20
CA LYS A 403 9.00 19.32 -7.78
C LYS A 403 8.93 20.85 -7.90
N ILE A 404 9.97 21.54 -7.45
CA ILE A 404 10.13 22.99 -7.54
C ILE A 404 10.94 23.31 -8.80
N ASN A 405 10.56 24.35 -9.54
CA ASN A 405 11.31 24.76 -10.73
C ASN A 405 12.76 25.16 -10.43
N THR A 406 13.66 24.88 -11.37
CA THR A 406 15.03 25.40 -11.36
C THR A 406 15.06 26.90 -11.68
N SER A 407 16.20 27.56 -11.44
CA SER A 407 16.38 29.01 -11.61
C SER A 407 16.26 29.53 -13.05
N ASP A 408 16.29 28.64 -14.04
CA ASP A 408 15.99 28.91 -15.46
C ASP A 408 14.50 28.69 -15.82
N GLY A 409 13.64 28.36 -14.84
CA GLY A 409 12.20 28.13 -15.03
C GLY A 409 11.83 26.73 -15.52
N ASN A 410 12.75 25.77 -15.53
CA ASN A 410 12.47 24.40 -15.96
C ASN A 410 11.87 23.53 -14.83
N LEU A 411 10.87 22.71 -15.19
CA LEU A 411 10.38 21.57 -14.39
C LEU A 411 10.52 20.24 -15.13
N ALA A 412 10.77 20.27 -16.45
CA ALA A 412 10.87 19.07 -17.26
C ALA A 412 12.00 18.17 -16.76
N GLY A 413 11.61 17.01 -16.25
CA GLY A 413 12.49 15.97 -15.76
C GLY A 413 13.05 15.07 -16.87
N THR A 414 13.46 13.87 -16.48
CA THR A 414 13.92 12.83 -17.40
C THR A 414 12.86 11.75 -17.59
N LEU A 415 13.08 10.86 -18.56
CA LEU A 415 12.17 9.73 -18.78
C LEU A 415 12.23 8.77 -17.58
N PRO A 416 11.09 8.28 -17.05
CA PRO A 416 11.08 7.26 -15.99
C PRO A 416 11.83 5.98 -16.40
N SER A 417 12.48 5.35 -15.43
CA SER A 417 13.10 4.04 -15.60
C SER A 417 12.01 3.00 -15.95
N PRO A 418 12.27 2.06 -16.87
CA PRO A 418 11.30 1.02 -17.20
C PRO A 418 11.07 0.09 -16.00
N ALA A 419 9.80 -0.13 -15.65
CA ALA A 419 9.39 -1.09 -14.63
C ALA A 419 9.99 -2.49 -14.90
N PRO A 420 10.31 -3.27 -13.85
CA PRO A 420 10.83 -4.63 -14.02
C PRO A 420 9.86 -5.49 -14.84
N VAL A 421 10.31 -5.93 -16.02
CA VAL A 421 9.51 -6.77 -16.91
C VAL A 421 9.33 -8.14 -16.29
N GLN A 422 8.15 -8.37 -15.70
CA GLN A 422 7.70 -9.71 -15.29
C GLN A 422 7.79 -10.66 -16.50
N PRO A 423 8.51 -11.78 -16.42
CA PRO A 423 8.68 -12.67 -17.56
C PRO A 423 7.34 -13.33 -17.90
N ILE A 424 6.88 -13.16 -19.15
CA ILE A 424 5.64 -13.78 -19.62
C ILE A 424 5.83 -15.31 -19.66
N ILE A 425 5.28 -15.99 -18.65
CA ILE A 425 5.20 -17.45 -18.60
C ILE A 425 4.15 -17.89 -19.62
N ASP A 426 4.58 -18.23 -20.84
CA ASP A 426 3.74 -18.87 -21.86
C ASP A 426 3.40 -20.30 -21.41
N PRO A 427 2.15 -20.60 -21.02
CA PRO A 427 1.79 -21.92 -20.47
C PRO A 427 1.86 -23.04 -21.52
N ASN A 428 1.91 -22.69 -22.81
CA ASN A 428 1.96 -23.65 -23.90
C ASN A 428 3.40 -23.97 -24.35
N ARG A 429 4.41 -23.19 -23.91
CA ARG A 429 5.84 -23.48 -24.16
C ARG A 429 6.44 -24.46 -23.16
N GLY A 430 5.79 -25.62 -23.04
CA GLY A 430 6.41 -26.79 -22.41
C GLY A 430 7.73 -27.14 -23.10
N LEU A 431 8.85 -26.95 -22.40
CA LEU A 431 10.19 -27.26 -22.90
C LEU A 431 10.27 -28.72 -23.42
N PRO A 432 10.86 -28.96 -24.60
CA PRO A 432 10.91 -30.30 -25.18
C PRO A 432 11.80 -31.23 -24.32
N ARG A 433 11.13 -32.04 -23.49
CA ARG A 433 11.73 -33.01 -22.56
C ARG A 433 12.60 -34.02 -23.31
N LYS A 434 13.91 -33.74 -23.43
CA LYS A 434 14.91 -34.68 -23.97
C LYS A 434 14.87 -35.99 -23.17
N SER A 435 14.42 -37.06 -23.80
CA SER A 435 14.37 -38.39 -23.21
C SER A 435 15.75 -39.05 -23.22
N SER A 436 16.58 -38.71 -22.23
CA SER A 436 17.83 -39.44 -21.96
C SER A 436 17.51 -40.89 -21.56
N LYS A 437 17.75 -41.84 -22.48
CA LYS A 437 17.71 -43.27 -22.17
C LYS A 437 18.89 -43.63 -21.27
N SER A 438 18.66 -43.77 -19.97
CA SER A 438 19.59 -44.46 -19.06
C SER A 438 19.27 -45.96 -19.02
N ASN A 439 20.27 -46.80 -19.25
CA ASN A 439 20.10 -48.25 -19.29
C ASN A 439 19.96 -48.80 -17.87
N LYS A 440 18.81 -49.38 -17.54
CA LYS A 440 18.57 -50.01 -16.23
C LYS A 440 19.12 -51.44 -16.19
N SER A 441 20.32 -51.60 -15.63
CA SER A 441 20.78 -52.85 -15.01
C SER A 441 21.77 -52.52 -13.90
N GLY A 442 21.55 -53.03 -12.68
CA GLY A 442 22.51 -52.87 -11.56
C GLY A 442 21.96 -52.46 -10.19
N VAL A 443 20.73 -51.92 -10.08
CA VAL A 443 20.15 -51.49 -8.77
C VAL A 443 18.72 -52.00 -8.55
N ILE A 444 18.50 -53.30 -8.77
CA ILE A 444 17.30 -54.02 -8.31
C ILE A 444 17.79 -55.28 -7.59
N GLY A 445 18.00 -55.17 -6.27
CA GLY A 445 18.53 -56.26 -5.45
C GLY A 445 18.65 -55.95 -3.95
N GLY A 446 19.06 -54.72 -3.57
CA GLY A 446 19.26 -54.38 -2.15
C GLY A 446 17.97 -54.13 -1.33
N GLY A 447 17.05 -53.33 -1.87
CA GLY A 447 15.95 -52.74 -1.06
C GLY A 447 14.89 -53.71 -0.52
N VAL A 448 14.63 -54.83 -1.21
CA VAL A 448 13.52 -55.74 -0.84
C VAL A 448 13.93 -56.80 0.19
N GLY A 449 15.22 -57.15 0.27
CA GLY A 449 15.72 -58.14 1.24
C GLY A 449 15.76 -57.61 2.68
N GLY A 450 16.22 -56.37 2.88
CA GLY A 450 16.43 -55.79 4.21
C GLY A 450 15.14 -55.63 5.03
N GLY A 451 14.06 -55.14 4.41
CA GLY A 451 12.78 -54.92 5.09
C GLY A 451 12.14 -56.21 5.62
N ILE A 452 12.23 -57.30 4.85
CA ILE A 452 11.67 -58.60 5.25
C ILE A 452 12.45 -59.19 6.44
N ALA A 453 13.78 -59.08 6.45
CA ALA A 453 14.61 -59.52 7.56
C ALA A 453 14.29 -58.77 8.87
N ALA A 454 14.16 -57.43 8.81
CA ALA A 454 13.86 -56.61 9.98
C ALA A 454 12.50 -56.96 10.61
N VAL A 455 11.45 -57.11 9.80
CA VAL A 455 10.10 -57.47 10.28
C VAL A 455 10.08 -58.86 10.93
N LEU A 456 10.81 -59.84 10.38
CA LEU A 456 10.92 -61.17 10.96
C LEU A 456 11.66 -61.18 12.30
N ILE A 457 12.73 -60.38 12.46
CA ILE A 457 13.47 -60.26 13.72
C ILE A 457 12.59 -59.62 14.81
N VAL A 458 11.87 -58.54 14.51
CA VAL A 458 10.94 -57.91 15.45
C VAL A 458 9.80 -58.87 15.83
N GLY A 459 9.23 -59.58 14.87
CA GLY A 459 8.20 -60.59 15.12
C GLY A 459 8.67 -61.74 16.02
N LEU A 460 9.91 -62.22 15.84
CA LEU A 460 10.51 -63.25 16.69
C LEU A 460 10.76 -62.75 18.13
N LEU A 461 11.23 -61.51 18.30
CA LEU A 461 11.42 -60.91 19.62
C LEU A 461 10.10 -60.76 20.39
N VAL A 462 9.04 -60.27 19.75
CA VAL A 462 7.70 -60.18 20.35
C VAL A 462 7.15 -61.57 20.71
N CYS A 463 7.33 -62.57 19.84
CA CYS A 463 6.99 -63.97 20.14
C CYS A 463 7.79 -64.56 21.33
N PHE A 464 9.04 -64.15 21.53
CA PHE A 464 9.86 -64.64 22.66
C PHE A 464 9.44 -64.02 24.00
N LEU A 465 9.14 -62.72 24.00
CA LEU A 465 8.67 -62.00 25.20
C LEU A 465 7.28 -62.45 25.64
N THR A 466 6.34 -62.61 24.69
CA THR A 466 4.98 -63.11 24.99
C THR A 466 4.95 -64.58 25.41
N ARG A 467 5.93 -65.40 25.01
CA ARG A 467 6.05 -66.79 25.48
C ARG A 467 6.57 -66.93 26.91
N LYS A 468 7.21 -65.92 27.51
CA LYS A 468 7.69 -65.98 28.90
C LYS A 468 6.65 -65.55 29.95
N SER A 469 5.58 -64.85 29.59
CA SER A 469 4.52 -64.47 30.53
C SER A 469 3.40 -65.50 30.67
N LYS A 470 3.24 -66.44 29.72
CA LYS A 470 2.11 -67.39 29.71
C LYS A 470 2.47 -68.82 30.18
N GLN A 471 3.00 -68.94 31.40
CA GLN A 471 2.98 -70.18 32.18
C GLN A 471 2.48 -69.96 33.63
N ARG A 472 1.15 -69.83 33.81
CA ARG A 472 0.37 -70.54 34.85
C ARG A 472 -1.14 -70.26 34.79
N LYS A 473 -1.91 -71.35 34.60
CA LYS A 473 -3.31 -71.60 35.02
C LYS A 473 -4.43 -70.60 34.67
N ASP A 474 -5.23 -71.00 33.68
CA ASP A 474 -6.71 -70.87 33.61
C ASP A 474 -7.39 -71.75 34.71
N PRO A 475 -8.73 -71.80 34.95
CA PRO A 475 -9.90 -71.45 34.09
C PRO A 475 -10.96 -70.54 34.79
N SER A 476 -12.18 -70.24 34.28
CA SER A 476 -13.01 -70.83 33.19
C SER A 476 -13.99 -69.83 32.54
N SER A 477 -14.48 -70.18 31.33
CA SER A 477 -15.76 -69.81 30.65
C SER A 477 -16.88 -69.16 31.49
N SER A 478 -17.75 -68.27 30.98
CA SER A 478 -18.38 -68.19 29.64
C SER A 478 -18.99 -66.79 29.36
N ASP A 479 -19.54 -66.38 28.20
CA ASP A 479 -19.34 -66.66 26.75
C ASP A 479 -20.09 -65.54 25.94
N GLY A 480 -20.34 -65.69 24.62
CA GLY A 480 -21.04 -64.71 23.74
C GLY A 480 -22.26 -65.27 22.98
N PRO A 481 -22.74 -64.66 21.86
CA PRO A 481 -22.21 -63.48 21.15
C PRO A 481 -23.26 -62.43 20.65
N SER A 482 -22.73 -61.32 20.08
CA SER A 482 -23.31 -60.47 18.99
C SER A 482 -24.73 -59.86 19.07
N GLY A 483 -24.84 -58.53 18.89
CA GLY A 483 -26.03 -57.94 18.24
C GLY A 483 -26.35 -56.44 18.45
N TRP A 484 -26.07 -55.61 17.44
CA TRP A 484 -26.76 -54.33 17.10
C TRP A 484 -26.70 -53.15 18.11
N LEU A 485 -27.28 -52.01 17.69
CA LEU A 485 -27.00 -50.64 18.20
C LEU A 485 -28.12 -50.11 19.17
N PRO A 486 -28.31 -48.79 19.41
CA PRO A 486 -28.18 -48.21 20.76
C PRO A 486 -29.53 -47.70 21.33
N LEU A 487 -29.55 -47.22 22.58
CA LEU A 487 -30.63 -46.30 23.04
C LEU A 487 -30.29 -45.49 24.31
N SER A 488 -30.93 -44.31 24.39
CA SER A 488 -31.25 -43.48 25.57
C SER A 488 -30.17 -43.17 26.63
N LEU A 489 -29.77 -41.89 26.69
CA LEU A 489 -29.69 -41.21 27.98
C LEU A 489 -31.12 -40.97 28.51
N TYR A 490 -31.30 -41.04 29.84
CA TYR A 490 -32.42 -40.38 30.51
C TYR A 490 -31.98 -39.92 31.91
N GLY A 491 -32.35 -38.70 32.30
CA GLY A 491 -31.94 -38.10 33.57
C GLY A 491 -32.84 -36.91 33.90
N ASN A 492 -33.67 -37.06 34.93
CA ASN A 492 -34.73 -36.12 35.28
C ASN A 492 -34.22 -34.87 36.01
N SER A 493 -34.95 -33.76 35.84
CA SER A 493 -35.34 -32.89 36.95
C SER A 493 -36.62 -32.10 36.58
N HIS A 494 -37.45 -31.82 37.60
CA HIS A 494 -38.74 -31.11 37.48
C HIS A 494 -38.51 -29.58 37.60
N SER A 495 -39.43 -28.66 37.29
CA SER A 495 -40.83 -28.60 37.75
C SER A 495 -41.63 -27.42 37.16
N SER A 496 -42.97 -27.48 37.30
CA SER A 496 -43.95 -26.35 37.23
C SER A 496 -44.21 -25.65 35.86
N GLY A 497 -45.44 -25.28 35.48
CA GLY A 497 -46.75 -25.62 36.09
C GLY A 497 -47.94 -24.67 35.85
N SER A 498 -48.54 -24.61 34.65
CA SER A 498 -49.94 -24.18 34.37
C SER A 498 -50.28 -24.49 32.90
N THR A 499 -51.39 -25.09 32.44
CA THR A 499 -52.85 -25.09 32.72
C THR A 499 -53.68 -23.99 32.02
N ALA A 500 -54.07 -24.24 30.77
CA ALA A 500 -55.34 -23.81 30.18
C ALA A 500 -55.75 -24.79 29.05
N LYS A 501 -57.06 -24.94 28.76
CA LYS A 501 -57.62 -25.79 27.68
C LYS A 501 -58.75 -25.07 26.96
N THR A 502 -58.84 -25.26 25.63
CA THR A 502 -60.10 -25.21 24.86
C THR A 502 -59.95 -26.05 23.59
N ASN A 503 -61.04 -26.67 23.13
CA ASN A 503 -61.02 -27.64 22.03
C ASN A 503 -61.66 -27.08 20.75
N THR A 504 -61.20 -27.52 19.58
CA THR A 504 -62.02 -27.80 18.38
C THR A 504 -61.20 -28.67 17.40
N THR A 505 -61.88 -29.47 16.57
CA THR A 505 -61.31 -30.63 15.88
C THR A 505 -61.12 -30.40 14.37
N GLY A 506 -59.98 -30.86 13.84
CA GLY A 506 -59.67 -30.95 12.41
C GLY A 506 -58.62 -29.91 11.93
N SER A 507 -57.60 -30.25 11.16
CA SER A 507 -57.24 -31.57 10.58
C SER A 507 -55.73 -31.68 10.25
N TYR A 508 -55.21 -32.91 10.17
CA TYR A 508 -53.95 -33.33 9.53
C TYR A 508 -52.70 -32.40 9.53
N ALA A 509 -52.03 -32.22 10.67
CA ALA A 509 -50.58 -31.97 10.67
C ALA A 509 -49.94 -32.37 12.01
N SER A 510 -48.95 -33.26 11.99
CA SER A 510 -48.18 -33.63 13.19
C SER A 510 -47.04 -32.63 13.43
N SER A 511 -47.28 -31.62 14.27
CA SER A 511 -46.27 -30.65 14.69
C SER A 511 -45.25 -31.28 15.66
N LEU A 512 -44.23 -31.94 15.11
CA LEU A 512 -43.01 -32.29 15.85
C LEU A 512 -42.26 -31.01 16.30
N PRO A 513 -41.51 -31.05 17.42
CA PRO A 513 -40.89 -29.86 17.98
C PRO A 513 -39.82 -29.26 17.06
N SER A 514 -39.87 -27.94 16.88
CA SER A 514 -39.14 -27.15 15.87
C SER A 514 -37.62 -26.97 16.10
N ASN A 515 -36.96 -27.93 16.77
CA ASN A 515 -35.57 -27.84 17.19
C ASN A 515 -34.62 -28.91 16.62
N LEU A 516 -35.08 -29.79 15.70
CA LEU A 516 -34.26 -30.89 15.16
C LEU A 516 -33.91 -30.80 13.66
N CYS A 517 -34.05 -29.62 13.03
CA CYS A 517 -33.62 -29.38 11.64
C CYS A 517 -32.73 -28.13 11.49
N ARG A 518 -31.66 -28.02 12.29
CA ARG A 518 -30.53 -27.14 11.94
C ARG A 518 -29.84 -27.70 10.69
N HIS A 519 -30.22 -27.17 9.54
CA HIS A 519 -29.40 -27.27 8.34
C HIS A 519 -28.15 -26.42 8.59
N PHE A 520 -27.00 -27.07 8.73
CA PHE A 520 -25.72 -26.38 8.63
C PHE A 520 -25.39 -26.19 7.16
N SER A 521 -25.02 -24.97 6.75
CA SER A 521 -24.45 -24.75 5.43
C SER A 521 -23.04 -25.34 5.36
N LEU A 522 -22.55 -25.56 4.14
CA LEU A 522 -21.15 -25.96 3.93
C LEU A 522 -20.17 -24.89 4.46
N ALA A 523 -20.57 -23.61 4.49
CA ALA A 523 -19.79 -22.53 5.07
C ALA A 523 -19.70 -22.64 6.61
N ASP A 524 -20.81 -22.91 7.30
CA ASP A 524 -20.82 -23.12 8.76
C ASP A 524 -19.90 -24.28 9.17
N TRP A 525 -19.97 -25.37 8.40
CA TRP A 525 -19.15 -26.55 8.62
C TRP A 525 -17.66 -26.28 8.35
N ALA A 526 -17.32 -25.60 7.25
CA ALA A 526 -15.95 -25.20 6.95
C ALA A 526 -15.37 -24.23 8.00
N GLN A 527 -16.14 -23.23 8.44
CA GLN A 527 -15.76 -22.35 9.55
C GLN A 527 -15.51 -23.13 10.85
N HIS A 528 -16.32 -24.15 11.16
CA HIS A 528 -16.16 -24.99 12.34
C HIS A 528 -14.90 -25.86 12.26
N CYS A 529 -14.57 -26.40 11.08
CA CYS A 529 -13.33 -27.13 10.85
C CYS A 529 -12.09 -26.21 10.99
N HIS A 530 -12.17 -24.97 10.49
CA HIS A 530 -11.14 -23.94 10.71
C HIS A 530 -10.96 -23.62 12.20
N LYS A 531 -12.06 -23.31 12.92
CA LYS A 531 -12.06 -23.00 14.36
C LYS A 531 -11.58 -24.17 15.24
N LYS A 532 -11.53 -25.40 14.72
CA LYS A 532 -10.98 -26.60 15.39
C LYS A 532 -9.59 -27.03 14.90
N GLY A 533 -9.00 -26.35 13.92
CA GLY A 533 -7.70 -26.72 13.35
C GLY A 533 -7.67 -28.02 12.54
N ILE A 534 -8.84 -28.60 12.21
CA ILE A 534 -8.97 -29.88 11.47
C ILE A 534 -9.11 -29.66 9.96
N LEU A 535 -8.41 -28.64 9.45
CA LEU A 535 -8.45 -28.22 8.05
C LEU A 535 -7.96 -29.34 7.10
N ASP A 536 -7.03 -30.18 7.55
CA ASP A 536 -6.51 -31.30 6.76
C ASP A 536 -7.59 -32.33 6.38
N GLN A 537 -8.71 -32.37 7.10
CA GLN A 537 -9.83 -33.28 6.90
C GLN A 537 -10.85 -32.77 5.86
N ILE A 538 -10.74 -31.50 5.44
CA ILE A 538 -11.60 -30.90 4.41
C ILE A 538 -10.88 -30.66 3.07
N ILE A 539 -9.60 -31.05 2.96
CA ILE A 539 -8.83 -31.01 1.70
C ILE A 539 -9.36 -32.09 0.74
N ASP A 540 -9.54 -31.74 -0.53
CA ASP A 540 -9.86 -32.70 -1.59
C ASP A 540 -8.79 -33.82 -1.69
N PRO A 541 -9.19 -35.12 -1.80
CA PRO A 541 -8.24 -36.24 -1.84
C PRO A 541 -7.18 -36.17 -2.95
N PHE A 542 -7.43 -35.47 -4.06
CA PHE A 542 -6.46 -35.28 -5.14
C PHE A 542 -5.47 -34.15 -4.89
N LEU A 543 -5.76 -33.23 -3.96
CA LEU A 543 -4.89 -32.13 -3.52
C LEU A 543 -4.10 -32.47 -2.25
N LYS A 544 -4.59 -33.41 -1.43
CA LYS A 544 -3.93 -33.83 -0.18
C LYS A 544 -2.53 -34.38 -0.45
N GLY A 545 -1.52 -33.74 0.14
CA GLY A 545 -0.10 -34.07 -0.07
C GLY A 545 0.54 -33.44 -1.32
N LYS A 546 -0.16 -32.55 -2.04
CA LYS A 546 0.40 -31.70 -3.11
C LYS A 546 0.42 -30.23 -2.72
N ILE A 547 -0.64 -29.74 -2.06
CA ILE A 547 -0.70 -28.38 -1.53
C ILE A 547 0.15 -28.23 -0.26
N SER A 548 0.90 -27.14 -0.14
CA SER A 548 1.68 -26.84 1.08
C SER A 548 0.72 -26.50 2.23
N PRO A 549 1.02 -26.90 3.48
CA PRO A 549 0.15 -26.61 4.62
C PRO A 549 -0.06 -25.10 4.84
N GLU A 550 0.93 -24.29 4.47
CA GLU A 550 0.94 -22.83 4.63
C GLU A 550 0.11 -22.13 3.56
N CYS A 551 0.25 -22.54 2.28
CA CYS A 551 -0.66 -22.15 1.20
C CYS A 551 -2.11 -22.49 1.56
N PHE A 552 -2.38 -23.73 1.95
CA PHE A 552 -3.75 -24.16 2.24
C PHE A 552 -4.34 -23.43 3.46
N LYS A 553 -3.55 -23.21 4.52
CA LYS A 553 -3.96 -22.40 5.67
C LYS A 553 -4.34 -20.97 5.23
N LYS A 554 -3.52 -20.33 4.39
CA LYS A 554 -3.77 -18.98 3.87
C LYS A 554 -5.06 -18.90 3.03
N VAL A 555 -5.30 -19.89 2.17
CA VAL A 555 -6.56 -19.99 1.40
C VAL A 555 -7.75 -20.17 2.32
N ALA A 556 -7.65 -21.03 3.35
CA ALA A 556 -8.73 -21.26 4.31
C ALA A 556 -9.05 -20.02 5.16
N GLU A 557 -8.03 -19.31 5.66
CA GLU A 557 -8.20 -18.03 6.38
C GLU A 557 -8.92 -16.99 5.51
N THR A 558 -8.51 -16.86 4.25
CA THR A 558 -9.09 -15.92 3.29
C THR A 558 -10.56 -16.27 3.00
N ALA A 559 -10.85 -17.54 2.72
CA ALA A 559 -12.21 -18.03 2.49
C ALA A 559 -13.13 -17.81 3.70
N VAL A 560 -12.63 -18.02 4.93
CA VAL A 560 -13.38 -17.77 6.17
C VAL A 560 -13.73 -16.28 6.33
N LYS A 561 -12.82 -15.36 6.01
CA LYS A 561 -13.13 -13.91 6.02
C LYS A 561 -14.15 -13.53 4.94
N CYS A 562 -14.08 -14.10 3.74
CA CYS A 562 -15.07 -13.86 2.69
C CYS A 562 -16.50 -14.26 3.10
N VAL A 563 -16.66 -15.26 3.98
CA VAL A 563 -17.96 -15.69 4.52
C VAL A 563 -18.25 -15.19 5.94
N ALA A 564 -17.58 -14.13 6.40
CA ALA A 564 -17.89 -13.49 7.68
C ALA A 564 -19.31 -12.91 7.69
N ASP A 565 -20.00 -12.93 8.83
CA ASP A 565 -21.38 -12.43 8.93
C ASP A 565 -21.45 -10.91 8.73
N GLN A 566 -20.46 -10.17 9.23
CA GLN A 566 -20.39 -8.72 9.10
C GLN A 566 -19.72 -8.30 7.79
N GLY A 567 -20.35 -7.38 7.05
CA GLY A 567 -19.79 -6.86 5.79
C GLY A 567 -18.43 -6.18 5.94
N ILE A 568 -18.16 -5.58 7.12
CA ILE A 568 -16.88 -4.90 7.43
C ILE A 568 -15.73 -5.86 7.74
N GLU A 569 -16.01 -7.14 8.03
CA GLU A 569 -14.98 -8.17 8.24
C GLU A 569 -14.60 -8.88 6.94
N ARG A 570 -15.33 -8.62 5.84
CA ARG A 570 -15.08 -9.22 4.53
C ARG A 570 -13.98 -8.44 3.79
N PRO A 571 -12.98 -9.13 3.22
CA PRO A 571 -11.92 -8.50 2.43
C PRO A 571 -12.49 -7.87 1.16
N SER A 572 -11.86 -6.80 0.67
CA SER A 572 -12.14 -6.29 -0.68
C SER A 572 -11.72 -7.30 -1.74
N MET A 573 -12.19 -7.16 -2.99
CA MET A 573 -11.75 -8.05 -4.07
C MET A 573 -10.24 -7.95 -4.35
N GLY A 574 -9.62 -6.78 -4.09
CA GLY A 574 -8.18 -6.59 -4.14
C GLY A 574 -7.45 -7.37 -3.04
N ASP A 575 -7.96 -7.31 -1.80
CA ASP A 575 -7.44 -8.12 -0.69
C ASP A 575 -7.57 -9.61 -0.98
N VAL A 576 -8.70 -10.08 -1.53
CA VAL A 576 -8.89 -11.49 -1.91
C VAL A 576 -7.86 -11.91 -2.95
N LEU A 577 -7.66 -11.11 -4.00
CA LEU A 577 -6.67 -11.38 -5.04
C LEU A 577 -5.25 -11.46 -4.45
N TRP A 578 -4.85 -10.47 -3.65
CA TRP A 578 -3.53 -10.43 -3.01
C TRP A 578 -3.30 -11.59 -2.04
N ASN A 579 -4.30 -11.95 -1.23
CA ASN A 579 -4.18 -13.08 -0.31
C ASN A 579 -4.09 -14.44 -1.03
N LEU A 580 -4.66 -14.57 -2.24
CA LEU A 580 -4.52 -15.74 -3.12
C LEU A 580 -3.16 -15.76 -3.84
N GLU A 581 -2.65 -14.60 -4.29
CA GLU A 581 -1.32 -14.45 -4.88
C GLU A 581 -0.21 -14.79 -3.86
N PHE A 582 -0.34 -14.31 -2.62
CA PHE A 582 0.54 -14.70 -1.52
C PHE A 582 0.42 -16.21 -1.19
N ALA A 583 -0.77 -16.80 -1.28
CA ALA A 583 -0.94 -18.24 -1.13
C ALA A 583 -0.27 -19.04 -2.27
N LEU A 584 -0.25 -18.51 -3.49
CA LEU A 584 0.47 -19.11 -4.62
C LEU A 584 1.99 -19.07 -4.39
N GLN A 585 2.53 -17.94 -3.93
CA GLN A 585 3.96 -17.83 -3.56
C GLN A 585 4.36 -18.85 -2.47
N LEU A 586 3.48 -19.11 -1.49
CA LEU A 586 3.65 -20.17 -0.47
C LEU A 586 3.53 -21.60 -1.00
N GLN A 587 2.99 -21.80 -2.21
CA GLN A 587 3.01 -23.08 -2.92
C GLN A 587 4.30 -23.21 -3.74
N GLU A 588 4.64 -22.19 -4.52
CA GLU A 588 5.83 -22.17 -5.40
C GLU A 588 7.13 -22.30 -4.60
N SER A 589 7.27 -21.57 -3.48
CA SER A 589 8.41 -21.69 -2.57
C SER A 589 8.53 -23.10 -1.95
N ALA A 590 7.39 -23.75 -1.66
CA ALA A 590 7.38 -25.11 -1.16
C ALA A 590 7.82 -26.11 -2.24
N GLU A 591 7.35 -25.97 -3.48
CA GLU A 591 7.75 -26.81 -4.61
C GLU A 591 9.23 -26.62 -5.00
N GLU A 592 9.76 -25.40 -4.94
CA GLU A 592 11.20 -25.13 -5.08
C GLU A 592 12.04 -25.83 -4.00
N SER A 593 11.61 -25.77 -2.74
CA SER A 593 12.29 -26.46 -1.65
C SER A 593 12.26 -27.98 -1.83
N GLY A 594 11.13 -28.53 -2.30
CA GLY A 594 10.99 -29.93 -2.67
C GLY A 594 11.91 -30.35 -3.82
N SER A 595 12.15 -29.47 -4.79
CA SER A 595 13.07 -29.74 -5.91
C SER A 595 14.56 -29.67 -5.53
N LYS A 596 14.91 -29.04 -4.39
CA LYS A 596 16.30 -28.98 -3.87
C LYS A 596 16.62 -30.07 -2.83
N GLY A 597 15.63 -30.87 -2.43
CA GLY A 597 15.74 -31.89 -1.39
C GLY A 597 16.26 -33.28 -1.79
N LEU A 598 17.02 -33.43 -2.88
CA LEU A 598 17.57 -34.75 -3.27
C LEU A 598 18.95 -34.72 -3.96
N SER A 599 19.90 -33.99 -3.37
CA SER A 599 21.33 -34.28 -3.52
C SER A 599 22.10 -33.86 -2.26
N ASP A 600 23.20 -34.56 -1.99
CA ASP A 600 24.27 -34.23 -1.05
C ASP A 600 23.93 -34.25 0.46
N LEU A 601 23.90 -35.47 1.01
CA LEU A 601 24.12 -35.71 2.45
C LEU A 601 24.81 -37.08 2.70
N GLU A 602 26.12 -37.13 2.47
CA GLU A 602 27.02 -38.06 3.19
C GLU A 602 27.77 -37.24 4.26
N ALA A 603 27.46 -37.40 5.54
CA ALA A 603 27.78 -38.54 6.43
C ALA A 603 29.05 -38.29 7.26
N GLY A 604 28.94 -37.39 8.25
CA GLY A 604 29.86 -37.26 9.38
C GLY A 604 29.24 -37.92 10.62
N VAL A 605 29.92 -38.92 11.19
CA VAL A 605 29.39 -39.88 12.18
C VAL A 605 28.93 -39.23 13.50
N TYR A 606 27.85 -39.79 14.08
CA TYR A 606 27.28 -39.45 15.39
C TYR A 606 28.19 -39.81 16.57
N ASP A 607 27.96 -39.18 17.72
CA ASP A 607 27.90 -39.91 18.99
C ASP A 607 26.69 -39.43 19.81
N GLU A 608 26.07 -40.30 20.62
CA GLU A 608 24.64 -40.19 20.95
C GLU A 608 24.31 -40.27 22.46
N VAL A 609 23.57 -39.26 22.98
CA VAL A 609 22.72 -39.29 24.21
C VAL A 609 23.43 -39.71 25.55
N PRO A 610 22.76 -39.83 26.73
CA PRO A 610 21.36 -39.58 27.09
C PRO A 610 21.10 -38.59 28.25
N LEU A 611 19.95 -37.93 28.18
CA LEU A 611 19.24 -37.41 29.35
C LEU A 611 18.62 -38.55 30.17
N LYS A 612 18.83 -38.55 31.49
CA LYS A 612 18.15 -39.42 32.46
C LYS A 612 18.10 -38.70 33.82
N GLY A 613 17.07 -38.91 34.63
CA GLY A 613 16.88 -38.13 35.87
C GLY A 613 16.23 -38.86 37.05
N LYS A 614 15.91 -38.05 38.07
CA LYS A 614 15.34 -38.32 39.43
C LYS A 614 16.31 -38.68 40.59
N ALA A 615 16.14 -37.90 41.66
CA ALA A 615 16.45 -38.13 43.09
C ALA A 615 17.97 -38.21 43.47
N ASP A 616 18.41 -37.83 44.68
CA ASP A 616 17.68 -37.40 45.90
C ASP A 616 18.52 -36.49 46.84
N GLY A 617 17.87 -35.78 47.78
CA GLY A 617 18.37 -35.37 49.12
C GLY A 617 19.50 -34.33 49.38
N GLY A 618 19.13 -33.13 49.89
CA GLY A 618 19.88 -32.29 50.87
C GLY A 618 21.15 -31.53 50.42
N ASP A 619 21.78 -30.62 51.21
CA ASP A 619 21.34 -29.74 52.33
C ASP A 619 22.41 -28.59 52.54
N TYR A 620 22.30 -27.70 53.55
CA TYR A 620 23.18 -26.52 53.87
C TYR A 620 24.74 -26.76 53.84
N ASP A 621 25.68 -25.80 53.75
CA ASP A 621 25.78 -24.31 53.82
C ASP A 621 27.10 -23.86 53.06
N GLY A 622 27.61 -22.62 52.92
CA GLY A 622 27.22 -21.23 53.26
C GLY A 622 28.46 -20.25 53.32
N ASN A 623 28.25 -18.92 53.24
CA ASN A 623 29.23 -17.80 53.51
C ASN A 623 30.52 -17.67 52.61
N VAL A 624 31.25 -16.54 52.44
CA VAL A 624 31.05 -15.05 52.56
C VAL A 624 32.25 -14.28 51.90
N THR A 625 32.09 -12.99 51.50
CA THR A 625 33.13 -11.96 51.10
C THR A 625 34.03 -12.20 49.84
N ASP A 626 34.70 -11.22 49.20
CA ASP A 626 34.50 -9.75 48.93
C ASP A 626 35.64 -9.23 47.97
N SER A 627 35.54 -8.00 47.42
CA SER A 627 36.58 -7.14 46.82
C SER A 627 37.17 -7.53 45.42
N ARG A 628 37.00 -6.70 44.36
CA ARG A 628 37.86 -5.56 43.84
C ARG A 628 39.24 -6.03 43.28
N SER A 629 39.77 -5.55 42.14
CA SER A 629 39.80 -4.19 41.56
C SER A 629 40.32 -4.15 40.09
N THR A 630 40.24 -2.95 39.43
CA THR A 630 41.14 -2.36 38.38
C THR A 630 41.91 -3.25 37.37
N GLY A 631 42.00 -2.97 36.07
CA GLY A 631 41.64 -1.77 35.29
C GLY A 631 42.85 -0.87 34.96
N MET A 632 43.23 -0.79 33.67
CA MET A 632 44.22 0.17 33.13
C MET A 632 43.83 0.63 31.73
N SER A 633 44.16 1.87 31.37
CA SER A 633 44.10 2.42 30.01
C SER A 633 45.49 2.90 29.58
N MET A 634 45.72 3.04 28.27
CA MET A 634 46.80 3.87 27.74
C MET A 634 46.35 4.59 26.46
N SER A 635 46.81 5.83 26.31
CA SER A 635 46.69 6.64 25.10
C SER A 635 48.02 7.33 24.84
N ILE A 636 48.49 7.29 23.59
CA ILE A 636 49.62 8.05 23.05
C ILE A 636 49.26 8.43 21.60
N GLY A 637 49.65 9.63 21.15
CA GLY A 637 49.51 10.06 19.75
C GLY A 637 50.79 10.75 19.26
N GLY A 638 51.06 10.71 17.94
CA GLY A 638 52.36 11.15 17.42
C GLY A 638 52.52 11.23 15.88
N ARG A 639 51.76 12.12 15.23
CA ARG A 639 52.07 12.82 13.95
C ARG A 639 52.80 12.10 12.79
N SER A 640 52.05 11.92 11.69
CA SER A 640 52.37 12.43 10.33
C SER A 640 53.62 11.93 9.55
N LEU A 641 53.39 11.18 8.46
CA LEU A 641 53.56 11.65 7.05
C LEU A 641 53.02 10.60 6.04
N ALA A 642 52.93 10.97 4.76
CA ALA A 642 52.07 10.34 3.74
C ALA A 642 52.61 9.07 3.04
N SER A 643 51.67 8.23 2.58
CA SER A 643 51.76 7.39 1.36
C SER A 643 50.34 7.11 0.82
N GLU A 644 50.23 6.71 -0.45
CA GLU A 644 48.95 6.54 -1.18
C GLU A 644 48.31 5.14 -1.02
N ASP A 645 47.15 4.97 -1.67
CA ASP A 645 46.38 3.74 -1.95
C ASP A 645 45.84 2.88 -0.79
N SER A 646 44.53 3.00 -0.54
CA SER A 646 43.69 1.86 -0.16
C SER A 646 42.26 1.99 -0.72
N ASP A 647 41.82 1.00 -1.50
CA ASP A 647 40.48 0.97 -2.10
C ASP A 647 39.38 0.80 -1.04
N GLY A 648 38.59 1.86 -0.84
CA GLY A 648 37.40 1.84 0.01
C GLY A 648 36.25 1.08 -0.63
N LEU A 649 36.14 -0.22 -0.34
CA LEU A 649 35.04 -1.07 -0.80
C LEU A 649 33.68 -0.55 -0.33
N THR A 650 32.92 0.05 -1.24
CA THR A 650 31.56 0.53 -1.01
C THR A 650 30.53 -0.60 -1.23
N PRO A 651 29.44 -0.70 -0.44
CA PRO A 651 28.44 -1.77 -0.60
C PRO A 651 27.80 -1.84 -1.99
N SER A 652 27.71 -0.72 -2.70
CA SER A 652 27.20 -0.64 -4.08
C SER A 652 28.00 -1.51 -5.07
N ALA A 653 29.33 -1.63 -4.90
CA ALA A 653 30.17 -2.44 -5.78
C ALA A 653 29.89 -3.95 -5.66
N VAL A 654 29.43 -4.40 -4.47
CA VAL A 654 29.14 -5.82 -4.20
C VAL A 654 27.86 -6.27 -4.92
N PHE A 655 26.82 -5.43 -4.92
CA PHE A 655 25.55 -5.75 -5.60
C PHE A 655 25.67 -5.81 -7.13
N SER A 656 26.58 -5.04 -7.74
CA SER A 656 26.80 -5.09 -9.19
C SER A 656 27.33 -6.44 -9.71
N GLN A 657 27.95 -7.27 -8.86
CA GLN A 657 28.49 -8.58 -9.28
C GLN A 657 27.44 -9.71 -9.26
N ILE A 658 26.33 -9.54 -8.53
CA ILE A 658 25.27 -10.57 -8.40
C ILE A 658 24.39 -10.66 -9.66
N MET A 659 24.31 -9.59 -10.45
CA MET A 659 23.37 -9.47 -11.59
C MET A 659 23.99 -9.75 -12.98
N ASN A 660 25.18 -10.38 -13.06
CA ASN A 660 25.84 -10.67 -14.34
C ASN A 660 25.84 -12.17 -14.70
N PRO A 661 25.03 -12.63 -15.68
CA PRO A 661 24.85 -14.05 -16.02
C PRO A 661 26.02 -14.67 -16.83
N LYS A 662 27.23 -14.11 -16.76
CA LYS A 662 28.47 -14.66 -17.35
C LYS A 662 29.65 -14.69 -16.36
N GLY A 663 29.35 -14.78 -15.07
CA GLY A 663 30.32 -14.74 -13.96
C GLY A 663 31.07 -16.05 -13.63
N ARG A 664 31.14 -17.04 -14.53
CA ARG A 664 32.05 -18.21 -14.44
C ARG A 664 32.15 -18.95 -15.77
#